data_AF-A0A024W316-F1
#
_entry.id   AF-A0A024W316-F1
#
_cell.length_a   1.000
_cell.length_b   1.000
_cell.length_c   1.000
_cell.angle_alpha   90.00
_cell.angle_beta   90.00
_cell.angle_gamma   90.00
#
_symmetry.space_group_name_H-M   'P 1'
#
loop_
_entity.id
_entity.type
_entity.pdbx_description
1 polymer ?
#
loop_
_entity_poly.entity_id
_entity_poly.type
_entity_poly.pdbx_seq_one_letter_code
_entity_poly.pdbx_strand_id
1 'polypeptide(L)'
;MLERSVKKDEGASKAKGKTGETESVLKGDISQAQFKKGITGTGLNNVCQITEKHSYANGASKDPCNGKGNGKDQRFKIETQWKDTGKSGKHVDVYLPPRREHICTSNLEYLLKGNSDQIMKVGNNKINHSFLGEVLLAAKYEADYIKTNYKRLNGQNNNEDKCRAMKYSFADIGDIIRGKDLWEHNDFKKLEEHLVQIFNKIKDQITDIKDNYTDNAPYTKLREDWWEANRDQVWKAMQCQTTPHHNINCGDTPPLVDYIPQRLRWMMEWAEWYCKYQSKAYEDLRKKCGDCKEMGGQCMHGKNGCENCMKACGEYWKKIKPWKKQWETISAKYEKLYKEAEHSVNGTVSSGGTTEEKDKDVVEFLKKLCKQNKDYNKIYSTAEGYVHQELPDMGCKEQTLFCKNSNGKDKEKYAFRTEPYDHDDLCDCGSKTPKGTVLREPCTIVDGILNKEYGEMIIGCCEPKTEEPYAQWKCNQESGLVTEDGICMPPRRQELCVHYLKKLNVETETKEQDLREAFIQCAAAETYLLWQKYKDDKNKKKNDNVEGLLSAQNEAQNELNSGIIPPEFLRTMFYTFGDYRDICLGTDISKKNGEESDIKNKIYSIIPSTEEDKSPPELTRKGWWNEYAPAIWEGMLCALQKAGGNYTIKYTYNYNKIKNHVVNFVERPTFLRWFTEWGDQFCREREKQLATLLKECPEKTCAKEGDKQKCTEACTTYEEFIEKWKGYYDKQSKKYFYDISTGMYKDNSSAKDDVTVSSYAYEYLNKALPKLCPEGSCNCMEQRSQQHKDATDSSPVHLVNMPASLDETPSDYKDRCKCKEEAALPH
;
A
#
# COMPACT_ATOMS: atom_id res chain seq x y z
N MET A 1 -12.55 26.69 9.31
CA MET A 1 -12.51 25.51 10.19
C MET A 1 -12.89 25.77 11.63
N LEU A 2 -12.15 26.59 12.40
CA LEU A 2 -12.38 26.75 13.85
C LEU A 2 -13.74 27.36 14.21
N GLU A 3 -14.27 28.23 13.36
CA GLU A 3 -15.66 28.71 13.44
C GLU A 3 -16.68 27.61 13.09
N ARG A 4 -16.28 26.65 12.26
CA ARG A 4 -17.04 25.46 11.81
C ARG A 4 -16.70 24.18 12.58
N SER A 5 -15.95 24.24 13.69
CA SER A 5 -15.56 23.09 14.54
C SER A 5 -15.96 23.29 16.01
N VAL A 6 -16.82 24.29 16.28
CA VAL A 6 -17.38 24.68 17.59
C VAL A 6 -16.35 25.31 18.53
N LYS A 7 -16.29 26.65 18.52
CA LYS A 7 -15.74 27.46 19.62
C LYS A 7 -16.77 27.71 20.76
N LYS A 8 -17.92 27.01 20.74
CA LYS A 8 -19.05 27.22 21.67
C LYS A 8 -19.19 26.18 22.79
N ASP A 9 -18.59 24.99 22.69
CA ASP A 9 -18.79 23.90 23.65
C ASP A 9 -17.57 23.56 24.51
N GLU A 10 -16.39 24.08 24.19
CA GLU A 10 -15.34 24.26 25.19
C GLU A 10 -15.64 25.58 25.91
N GLY A 11 -16.72 25.54 26.70
CA GLY A 11 -16.96 26.56 27.70
C GLY A 11 -15.65 26.73 28.45
N ALA A 12 -15.14 27.96 28.48
CA ALA A 12 -14.01 28.32 29.31
C ALA A 12 -14.22 27.69 30.68
N SER A 13 -13.54 26.58 30.96
CA SER A 13 -13.35 26.09 32.31
C SER A 13 -12.39 27.08 32.93
N LYS A 14 -12.93 28.27 33.23
CA LYS A 14 -12.36 29.15 34.22
C LYS A 14 -12.29 28.28 35.46
N ALA A 15 -11.11 27.76 35.77
CA ALA A 15 -10.77 27.40 37.14
C ALA A 15 -10.90 28.70 37.94
N LYS A 16 -12.13 29.06 38.30
CA LYS A 16 -12.43 30.19 39.17
C LYS A 16 -11.84 29.81 40.51
N GLY A 17 -10.82 30.55 40.93
CA GLY A 17 -10.42 30.54 42.33
C GLY A 17 -11.63 30.88 43.21
N LYS A 18 -11.61 30.46 44.47
CA LYS A 18 -12.65 30.72 45.48
C LYS A 18 -12.91 32.23 45.72
N THR A 19 -12.23 33.13 45.00
CA THR A 19 -12.16 34.58 45.20
C THR A 19 -12.66 35.42 44.02
N GLY A 20 -13.59 34.94 43.17
CA GLY A 20 -14.31 35.85 42.24
C GLY A 20 -13.48 36.62 41.19
N GLU A 21 -12.18 36.40 41.08
CA GLU A 21 -11.30 37.02 40.10
C GLU A 21 -11.56 36.45 38.69
N THR A 22 -11.44 37.31 37.68
CA THR A 22 -11.69 36.97 36.26
C THR A 22 -10.57 36.18 35.59
N GLU A 23 -9.44 35.98 36.27
CA GLU A 23 -8.18 35.48 35.71
C GLU A 23 -7.77 34.12 36.34
N SER A 24 -7.22 33.20 35.53
CA SER A 24 -6.90 31.83 35.99
C SER A 24 -5.69 31.82 36.92
N VAL A 25 -5.77 31.10 38.04
CA VAL A 25 -4.63 30.89 38.96
C VAL A 25 -3.47 30.10 38.33
N LEU A 26 -3.72 29.43 37.19
CA LEU A 26 -2.67 28.78 36.39
C LEU A 26 -1.88 29.78 35.53
N LYS A 27 -2.38 31.01 35.36
CA LYS A 27 -1.65 32.04 34.63
C LYS A 27 -0.39 32.40 35.40
N GLY A 28 0.76 32.13 34.80
CA GLY A 28 2.03 32.52 35.36
C GLY A 28 2.29 34.02 35.20
N ASP A 29 3.11 34.54 36.08
CA ASP A 29 3.61 35.92 36.08
C ASP A 29 5.14 35.88 36.17
N ILE A 30 5.81 36.30 35.11
CA ILE A 30 7.27 36.26 35.00
C ILE A 30 7.97 37.15 36.04
N SER A 31 7.31 38.21 36.52
CA SER A 31 7.88 39.10 37.54
C SER A 31 8.03 38.38 38.89
N GLN A 32 7.21 37.35 39.10
CA GLN A 32 7.21 36.51 40.29
C GLN A 32 8.13 35.30 40.15
N ALA A 33 8.72 35.04 38.99
CA ALA A 33 9.56 33.86 38.75
C ALA A 33 10.86 33.89 39.56
N GLN A 34 11.32 32.70 39.96
CA GLN A 34 12.69 32.47 40.41
C GLN A 34 13.46 31.76 39.30
N PHE A 35 14.74 32.08 39.15
CA PHE A 35 15.64 31.48 38.17
C PHE A 35 16.91 30.98 38.85
N LYS A 36 17.75 30.32 38.06
CA LYS A 36 19.02 29.75 38.53
C LYS A 36 19.89 30.80 39.22
N LYS A 37 20.67 30.37 40.21
CA LYS A 37 21.59 31.23 40.99
C LYS A 37 20.90 32.38 41.73
N GLY A 38 19.61 32.24 42.08
CA GLY A 38 18.87 33.23 42.87
C GLY A 38 18.46 34.47 42.08
N ILE A 39 18.57 34.46 40.75
CA ILE A 39 18.03 35.52 39.90
C ILE A 39 16.51 35.52 40.08
N THR A 40 15.93 36.70 40.31
CA THR A 40 14.47 36.86 40.41
C THR A 40 13.93 37.53 39.16
N GLY A 41 12.67 37.29 38.84
CA GLY A 41 11.97 37.98 37.77
C GLY A 41 11.67 39.45 38.06
N THR A 42 12.01 39.96 39.25
CA THR A 42 11.78 41.34 39.66
C THR A 42 12.43 42.30 38.65
N GLY A 43 11.61 43.10 37.95
CA GLY A 43 12.05 44.01 36.89
C GLY A 43 11.87 43.49 35.46
N LEU A 44 11.45 42.24 35.28
CA LEU A 44 10.96 41.72 33.99
C LEU A 44 9.55 42.23 33.74
N ASN A 45 9.45 43.44 33.18
CA ASN A 45 8.18 44.08 32.86
C ASN A 45 7.56 43.56 31.55
N ASN A 46 8.32 42.78 30.77
CA ASN A 46 7.86 42.23 29.50
C ASN A 46 8.57 40.90 29.17
N VAL A 47 7.83 39.96 28.56
CA VAL A 47 8.31 38.61 28.18
C VAL A 47 9.57 38.61 27.31
N CYS A 48 9.80 39.65 26.51
CA CYS A 48 10.99 39.77 25.66
C CYS A 48 12.28 40.01 26.43
N GLN A 49 12.22 40.37 27.71
CA GLN A 49 13.41 40.57 28.57
C GLN A 49 14.00 39.25 29.08
N ILE A 50 13.29 38.14 28.92
CA ILE A 50 13.80 36.80 29.25
C ILE A 50 14.96 36.43 28.31
N THR A 51 15.99 35.82 28.87
CA THR A 51 17.26 35.43 28.21
C THR A 51 17.77 34.14 28.84
N GLU A 52 18.85 33.54 28.32
CA GLU A 52 19.49 32.34 28.86
C GLU A 52 19.84 32.42 30.36
N LYS A 53 20.07 33.62 30.90
CA LYS A 53 20.32 33.82 32.35
C LYS A 53 19.12 33.44 33.22
N HIS A 54 17.93 33.44 32.63
CA HIS A 54 16.66 33.12 33.26
C HIS A 54 16.25 31.66 32.98
N SER A 55 17.22 30.73 32.89
CA SER A 55 16.95 29.31 32.74
C SER A 55 17.65 28.46 33.80
N TYR A 56 16.97 27.42 34.27
CA TYR A 56 17.47 26.37 35.15
C TYR A 56 18.26 25.29 34.42
N ALA A 57 18.21 25.26 33.09
CA ALA A 57 18.89 24.24 32.30
C ALA A 57 20.37 24.08 32.72
N ASN A 58 20.85 22.85 32.73
CA ASN A 58 22.24 22.57 33.09
C ASN A 58 23.22 22.98 31.97
N GLY A 59 24.52 22.92 32.23
CA GLY A 59 25.55 23.41 31.31
C GLY A 59 25.62 22.70 29.94
N ALA A 60 24.91 21.58 29.76
CA ALA A 60 24.80 20.92 28.47
C ALA A 60 23.78 21.60 27.52
N SER A 61 22.93 22.48 28.02
CA SER A 61 22.05 23.36 27.24
C SER A 61 22.51 24.80 27.37
N LYS A 62 23.30 25.29 26.40
CA LYS A 62 23.76 26.68 26.37
C LYS A 62 22.61 27.66 26.13
N ASP A 63 21.68 27.28 25.27
CA ASP A 63 20.49 28.02 24.87
C ASP A 63 19.39 27.04 24.43
N PRO A 64 18.12 27.47 24.26
CA PRO A 64 17.03 26.58 23.85
C PRO A 64 17.21 25.85 22.52
N CYS A 65 18.02 26.39 21.61
CA CYS A 65 18.32 25.78 20.31
C CYS A 65 19.62 24.94 20.32
N ASN A 66 20.33 24.86 21.45
CA ASN A 66 21.60 24.16 21.55
C ASN A 66 21.44 22.66 21.22
N GLY A 67 22.29 22.17 20.32
CA GLY A 67 22.27 20.78 19.84
C GLY A 67 21.20 20.48 18.79
N LYS A 68 20.35 21.45 18.44
CA LYS A 68 19.34 21.28 17.38
C LYS A 68 19.97 21.44 15.99
N GLY A 69 19.48 20.69 15.00
CA GLY A 69 19.97 20.73 13.61
C GLY A 69 21.18 19.85 13.28
N ASN A 70 21.70 19.06 14.24
CA ASN A 70 22.73 18.02 14.04
C ASN A 70 23.98 18.46 13.24
N GLY A 71 24.37 19.74 13.31
CA GLY A 71 25.51 20.30 12.57
C GLY A 71 25.30 20.49 11.06
N LYS A 72 24.13 20.15 10.50
CA LYS A 72 23.79 20.30 9.07
C LYS A 72 22.39 20.87 8.88
N ASP A 73 21.99 21.83 9.73
CA ASP A 73 20.60 22.27 9.93
C ASP A 73 19.72 22.18 8.68
N GLN A 74 18.66 21.39 8.79
CA GLN A 74 17.74 21.02 7.72
C GLN A 74 16.31 21.54 7.95
N ARG A 75 16.05 22.29 9.03
CA ARG A 75 14.68 22.67 9.43
C ARG A 75 13.85 23.30 8.33
N PHE A 76 14.48 24.16 7.53
CA PHE A 76 13.82 24.91 6.47
C PHE A 76 14.37 24.64 5.08
N LYS A 77 15.13 23.56 4.90
CA LYS A 77 15.63 23.18 3.57
C LYS A 77 14.52 22.47 2.81
N ILE A 78 14.10 23.06 1.69
CA ILE A 78 13.04 22.49 0.83
C ILE A 78 13.32 21.03 0.45
N GLU A 79 14.58 20.69 0.22
CA GLU A 79 14.98 19.35 -0.26
C GLU A 79 15.05 18.28 0.83
N THR A 80 14.81 18.64 2.08
CA THR A 80 14.86 17.69 3.18
C THR A 80 13.67 16.75 3.13
N GLN A 81 13.95 15.45 3.01
CA GLN A 81 12.92 14.42 3.06
C GLN A 81 12.40 14.26 4.49
N TRP A 82 11.08 14.14 4.59
CA TRP A 82 10.38 13.89 5.85
C TRP A 82 10.55 12.43 6.24
N LYS A 83 10.90 12.19 7.50
CA LYS A 83 11.12 10.84 8.03
C LYS A 83 9.82 10.30 8.62
N ASP A 84 9.67 8.99 8.54
CA ASP A 84 8.70 8.25 9.34
C ASP A 84 9.20 8.22 10.80
N THR A 85 8.32 8.52 11.75
CA THR A 85 8.61 8.51 13.20
C THR A 85 8.85 7.11 13.79
N GLY A 86 8.64 6.05 13.02
CA GLY A 86 8.77 4.66 13.46
C GLY A 86 10.19 4.24 13.82
N LYS A 87 10.32 3.43 14.89
CA LYS A 87 11.55 2.68 15.18
C LYS A 87 11.79 1.63 14.10
N SER A 88 13.06 1.33 13.84
CA SER A 88 13.55 0.25 12.96
C SER A 88 12.58 -0.94 12.89
N GLY A 89 11.79 -1.03 11.81
CA GLY A 89 10.92 -2.17 11.51
C GLY A 89 9.42 -2.03 11.81
N LYS A 90 8.92 -0.92 12.38
CA LYS A 90 7.47 -0.63 12.46
C LYS A 90 7.19 0.76 11.91
N HIS A 91 6.57 0.82 10.74
CA HIS A 91 6.04 2.06 10.17
C HIS A 91 5.03 2.68 11.13
N VAL A 92 5.22 3.94 11.49
CA VAL A 92 4.21 4.73 12.19
C VAL A 92 3.69 5.68 11.13
N ASP A 93 2.38 5.66 10.85
CA ASP A 93 1.74 6.44 9.77
C ASP A 93 1.78 7.98 10.00
N VAL A 94 2.90 8.53 10.44
CA VAL A 94 3.15 9.92 10.83
C VAL A 94 4.49 10.34 10.24
N TYR A 95 4.43 11.26 9.27
CA TYR A 95 5.59 11.92 8.69
C TYR A 95 5.91 13.18 9.46
N LEU A 96 7.19 13.34 9.75
CA LEU A 96 7.65 14.24 10.76
C LEU A 96 8.25 15.52 10.18
N PRO A 97 7.73 16.71 10.53
CA PRO A 97 8.28 17.95 10.03
C PRO A 97 9.73 18.16 10.51
N PRO A 98 10.69 18.47 9.61
CA PRO A 98 12.06 18.82 10.00
C PRO A 98 12.12 20.00 10.98
N ARG A 99 11.17 20.94 10.88
CA ARG A 99 10.98 22.03 11.84
C ARG A 99 10.73 21.51 13.26
N ARG A 100 9.80 20.56 13.41
CA ARG A 100 9.49 19.91 14.69
C ARG A 100 10.67 19.08 15.21
N GLU A 101 11.35 18.33 14.34
CA GLU A 101 12.52 17.50 14.68
C GLU A 101 13.60 18.28 15.44
N HIS A 102 13.74 19.55 15.10
CA HIS A 102 14.78 20.38 15.68
C HIS A 102 14.23 21.57 16.48
N ILE A 103 12.95 21.58 16.86
CA ILE A 103 12.34 22.68 17.61
C ILE A 103 13.18 23.07 18.84
N CYS A 104 13.29 24.36 19.14
CA CYS A 104 14.16 24.85 20.22
C CYS A 104 13.57 24.58 21.62
N THR A 105 13.80 23.37 22.13
CA THR A 105 13.35 22.88 23.45
C THR A 105 14.50 22.35 24.31
N SER A 106 15.75 22.64 23.96
CA SER A 106 16.94 22.13 24.66
C SER A 106 16.94 22.52 26.14
N ASN A 107 16.53 23.75 26.47
CA ASN A 107 16.43 24.17 27.88
C ASN A 107 15.44 23.28 28.64
N LEU A 108 14.29 22.95 28.05
CA LEU A 108 13.26 22.08 28.63
C LEU A 108 13.79 20.64 28.82
N GLU A 109 14.48 20.10 27.80
CA GLU A 109 15.06 18.74 27.83
C GLU A 109 16.12 18.57 28.92
N TYR A 110 16.82 19.65 29.26
CA TYR A 110 17.88 19.68 30.27
C TYR A 110 17.44 20.31 31.60
N LEU A 111 16.14 20.54 31.81
CA LEU A 111 15.61 21.09 33.06
C LEU A 111 15.97 20.23 34.26
N LEU A 112 15.65 18.93 34.21
CA LEU A 112 15.84 17.97 35.31
C LEU A 112 16.95 16.94 35.06
N LYS A 113 17.68 17.06 33.94
CA LYS A 113 18.69 16.08 33.54
C LYS A 113 19.96 16.18 34.40
N GLY A 114 20.55 15.03 34.74
CA GLY A 114 21.86 14.96 35.40
C GLY A 114 21.91 15.64 36.77
N ASN A 115 20.91 15.38 37.62
CA ASN A 115 20.74 15.97 38.96
C ASN A 115 20.42 17.46 39.00
N SER A 116 19.92 18.03 37.89
CA SER A 116 19.46 19.43 37.82
C SER A 116 18.05 19.57 38.42
N ASP A 117 17.85 19.32 39.70
CA ASP A 117 16.53 19.45 40.35
C ASP A 117 16.25 20.87 40.90
N GLN A 118 17.04 21.86 40.50
CA GLN A 118 16.99 23.21 41.10
C GLN A 118 15.64 23.91 40.90
N ILE A 119 15.00 23.71 39.75
CA ILE A 119 13.64 24.21 39.52
C ILE A 119 12.62 23.59 40.48
N MET A 120 12.84 22.36 40.95
CA MET A 120 11.95 21.69 41.91
C MET A 120 12.10 22.25 43.35
N LYS A 121 13.16 23.04 43.59
CA LYS A 121 13.51 23.64 44.88
C LYS A 121 13.13 25.13 44.99
N VAL A 122 12.43 25.66 43.99
CA VAL A 122 11.91 27.04 44.05
C VAL A 122 10.94 27.21 45.23
N GLY A 123 10.85 28.45 45.73
CA GLY A 123 9.99 28.80 46.85
C GLY A 123 8.52 28.43 46.61
N ASN A 124 7.73 28.46 47.68
CA ASN A 124 6.29 28.17 47.59
C ASN A 124 5.61 29.10 46.58
N ASN A 125 4.72 28.53 45.77
CA ASN A 125 3.97 29.21 44.71
C ASN A 125 4.85 29.84 43.62
N LYS A 126 6.11 29.41 43.46
CA LYS A 126 7.03 29.95 42.43
C LYS A 126 7.17 29.04 41.21
N ILE A 127 6.89 27.75 41.34
CA ILE A 127 7.09 26.77 40.26
C ILE A 127 6.34 27.13 38.98
N ASN A 128 5.09 27.59 39.10
CA ASN A 128 4.26 27.97 37.95
C ASN A 128 4.89 29.11 37.14
N HIS A 129 5.35 30.15 37.84
CA HIS A 129 5.99 31.33 37.26
C HIS A 129 7.35 30.99 36.64
N SER A 130 8.16 30.21 37.36
CA SER A 130 9.48 29.77 36.89
C SER A 130 9.36 28.88 35.66
N PHE A 131 8.42 27.93 35.65
CA PHE A 131 8.18 27.05 34.51
C PHE A 131 7.65 27.83 33.29
N LEU A 132 6.75 28.80 33.49
CA LEU A 132 6.35 29.71 32.42
C LEU A 132 7.57 30.38 31.79
N GLY A 133 8.51 30.88 32.61
CA GLY A 133 9.75 31.50 32.12
C GLY A 133 10.56 30.59 31.16
N GLU A 134 10.64 29.29 31.44
CA GLU A 134 11.33 28.31 30.59
C GLU A 134 10.62 28.10 29.25
N VAL A 135 9.28 28.03 29.26
CA VAL A 135 8.47 27.87 28.05
C VAL A 135 8.54 29.14 27.18
N LEU A 136 8.48 30.33 27.80
CA LEU A 136 8.65 31.61 27.11
C LEU A 136 10.03 31.73 26.46
N LEU A 137 11.08 31.30 27.17
CA LEU A 137 12.44 31.29 26.64
C LEU A 137 12.56 30.37 25.42
N ALA A 138 12.03 29.15 25.49
CA ALA A 138 12.01 28.20 24.38
C ALA A 138 11.27 28.77 23.14
N ALA A 139 10.06 29.30 23.35
CA ALA A 139 9.24 29.88 22.30
C ALA A 139 9.90 31.10 21.65
N LYS A 140 10.50 31.99 22.45
CA LYS A 140 11.25 33.16 21.97
C LYS A 140 12.40 32.74 21.05
N TYR A 141 13.21 31.77 21.47
CA TYR A 141 14.36 31.30 20.68
C TYR A 141 13.95 30.53 19.42
N GLU A 142 12.87 29.75 19.48
CA GLU A 142 12.32 29.10 18.29
C GLU A 142 11.86 30.13 17.25
N ALA A 143 11.15 31.18 17.69
CA ALA A 143 10.73 32.25 16.80
C ALA A 143 11.91 33.07 16.26
N ASP A 144 12.88 33.42 17.10
CA ASP A 144 14.13 34.09 16.68
C ASP A 144 14.87 33.26 15.63
N TYR A 145 14.97 31.95 15.87
CA TYR A 145 15.58 31.00 14.95
C TYR A 145 14.86 31.00 13.59
N ILE A 146 13.53 30.91 13.58
CA ILE A 146 12.71 30.98 12.35
C ILE A 146 12.95 32.30 11.62
N LYS A 147 12.79 33.45 12.30
CA LYS A 147 12.87 34.79 11.68
C LYS A 147 14.22 35.01 10.99
N THR A 148 15.30 34.55 11.63
CA THR A 148 16.69 34.75 11.20
C THR A 148 17.14 33.71 10.16
N ASN A 149 16.77 32.44 10.34
CA ASN A 149 17.34 31.35 9.53
C ASN A 149 16.47 30.90 8.35
N TYR A 150 15.19 31.27 8.32
CA TYR A 150 14.30 30.84 7.23
C TYR A 150 14.82 31.26 5.86
N LYS A 151 15.18 32.54 5.66
CA LYS A 151 15.77 33.03 4.40
C LYS A 151 17.10 32.35 4.09
N ARG A 152 17.96 32.17 5.09
CA ARG A 152 19.29 31.59 4.92
C ARG A 152 19.22 30.13 4.45
N LEU A 153 18.27 29.36 4.96
CA LEU A 153 18.14 27.92 4.71
C LEU A 153 17.24 27.60 3.51
N ASN A 154 16.22 28.41 3.27
CA ASN A 154 15.22 28.18 2.21
C ASN A 154 15.48 29.06 0.97
N GLY A 155 16.21 30.18 1.10
CA GLY A 155 16.34 31.19 0.03
C GLY A 155 15.11 32.08 -0.13
N GLN A 156 13.99 31.75 0.51
CA GLN A 156 12.74 32.51 0.49
C GLN A 156 12.68 33.50 1.66
N ASN A 157 12.29 34.75 1.39
CA ASN A 157 12.14 35.78 2.42
C ASN A 157 10.70 36.30 2.51
N ASN A 158 9.71 35.38 2.46
CA ASN A 158 8.31 35.73 2.67
C ASN A 158 8.00 35.78 4.17
N ASN A 159 7.37 36.87 4.63
CA ASN A 159 6.94 37.02 6.01
C ASN A 159 5.77 36.07 6.35
N GLU A 160 4.87 35.79 5.41
CA GLU A 160 3.74 34.89 5.64
C GLU A 160 4.18 33.46 5.94
N ASP A 161 5.15 32.97 5.17
CA ASP A 161 5.82 31.68 5.38
C ASP A 161 6.46 31.56 6.76
N LYS A 162 7.21 32.59 7.16
CA LYS A 162 7.81 32.66 8.50
C LYS A 162 6.73 32.65 9.57
N CYS A 163 5.64 33.39 9.35
CA CYS A 163 4.50 33.39 10.26
C CYS A 163 3.80 32.03 10.33
N ARG A 164 3.63 31.31 9.22
CA ARG A 164 3.08 29.94 9.25
C ARG A 164 4.00 29.00 10.02
N ALA A 165 5.31 29.04 9.78
CA ALA A 165 6.29 28.27 10.56
C ALA A 165 6.23 28.61 12.06
N MET A 166 6.11 29.89 12.42
CA MET A 166 5.91 30.31 13.82
C MET A 166 4.60 29.80 14.40
N LYS A 167 3.49 29.83 13.65
CA LYS A 167 2.19 29.30 14.07
C LYS A 167 2.26 27.79 14.30
N TYR A 168 2.90 27.03 13.41
CA TYR A 168 3.11 25.60 13.60
C TYR A 168 4.02 25.30 14.80
N SER A 169 5.12 26.03 14.99
CA SER A 169 5.99 25.86 16.17
C SER A 169 5.30 26.25 17.48
N PHE A 170 4.45 27.29 17.47
CA PHE A 170 3.61 27.63 18.63
C PHE A 170 2.69 26.47 19.02
N ALA A 171 2.02 25.87 18.02
CA ALA A 171 1.14 24.73 18.25
C ALA A 171 1.89 23.48 18.75
N ASP A 172 3.04 23.18 18.14
CA ASP A 172 3.87 22.04 18.56
C ASP A 172 4.41 22.24 19.99
N ILE A 173 4.85 23.45 20.37
CA ILE A 173 5.20 23.75 21.77
C ILE A 173 3.99 23.49 22.67
N GLY A 174 2.79 23.90 22.26
CA GLY A 174 1.55 23.58 22.97
C GLY A 174 1.29 22.08 23.11
N ASP A 175 1.52 21.28 22.07
CA ASP A 175 1.36 19.82 22.13
C ASP A 175 2.38 19.17 23.06
N ILE A 176 3.63 19.63 23.03
CA ILE A 176 4.70 19.18 23.93
C ILE A 176 4.27 19.41 25.39
N ILE A 177 3.83 20.62 25.72
CA ILE A 177 3.42 20.97 27.07
C ILE A 177 2.17 20.18 27.51
N ARG A 178 1.20 19.99 26.60
CA ARG A 178 -0.05 19.26 26.87
C ARG A 178 0.12 17.74 26.89
N GLY A 179 1.26 17.21 26.47
CA GLY A 179 1.50 15.77 26.36
C GLY A 179 0.78 15.11 25.19
N LYS A 180 0.57 15.85 24.08
CA LYS A 180 -0.11 15.40 22.85
C LYS A 180 0.83 15.19 21.66
N ASP A 181 2.12 15.35 21.87
CA ASP A 181 3.10 15.31 20.80
C ASP A 181 3.37 13.88 20.28
N LEU A 182 3.42 13.73 18.95
CA LEU A 182 3.55 12.45 18.25
C LEU A 182 5.01 12.00 18.06
N TRP A 183 5.99 12.73 18.58
CA TRP A 183 7.41 12.40 18.44
C TRP A 183 7.84 11.28 19.40
N GLU A 184 8.08 10.06 18.89
CA GLU A 184 8.35 8.89 19.75
C GLU A 184 9.84 8.63 20.10
N HIS A 185 10.75 9.59 19.86
CA HIS A 185 12.19 9.40 20.16
C HIS A 185 12.49 9.45 21.67
N ASN A 186 13.58 8.79 22.08
CA ASN A 186 13.91 8.58 23.48
C ASN A 186 14.25 9.87 24.25
N ASP A 187 14.78 10.90 23.59
CA ASP A 187 15.05 12.20 24.23
C ASP A 187 13.75 12.92 24.61
N PHE A 188 12.74 12.84 23.75
CA PHE A 188 11.43 13.41 24.00
C PHE A 188 10.65 12.67 25.08
N LYS A 189 10.75 11.34 25.14
CA LYS A 189 10.17 10.57 26.25
C LYS A 189 10.69 11.04 27.60
N LYS A 190 11.98 11.39 27.69
CA LYS A 190 12.57 11.98 28.91
C LYS A 190 12.07 13.40 29.18
N LEU A 191 11.90 14.22 28.15
CA LEU A 191 11.27 15.53 28.31
C LEU A 191 9.85 15.38 28.87
N GLU A 192 9.05 14.45 28.35
CA GLU A 192 7.71 14.19 28.86
C GLU A 192 7.73 13.76 30.33
N GLU A 193 8.66 12.87 30.74
CA GLU A 193 8.87 12.52 32.15
C GLU A 193 9.19 13.75 33.03
N HIS A 194 10.00 14.69 32.53
CA HIS A 194 10.30 15.92 33.26
C HIS A 194 9.05 16.82 33.39
N LEU A 195 8.26 16.94 32.32
CA LEU A 195 7.02 17.71 32.33
C LEU A 195 6.02 17.14 33.32
N VAL A 196 5.85 15.81 33.39
CA VAL A 196 5.01 15.14 34.40
C VAL A 196 5.42 15.57 35.81
N GLN A 197 6.72 15.59 36.12
CA GLN A 197 7.23 15.97 37.45
C GLN A 197 6.96 17.45 37.76
N ILE A 198 7.17 18.34 36.79
CA ILE A 198 6.90 19.77 36.96
C ILE A 198 5.41 20.02 37.19
N PHE A 199 4.53 19.40 36.42
CA PHE A 199 3.08 19.56 36.59
C PHE A 199 2.57 18.97 37.90
N ASN A 200 3.16 17.87 38.38
CA ASN A 200 2.92 17.40 39.74
C ASN A 200 3.26 18.48 40.79
N LYS A 201 4.43 19.12 40.65
CA LYS A 201 4.87 20.19 41.55
C LYS A 201 3.97 21.43 41.48
N ILE A 202 3.48 21.79 40.29
CA ILE A 202 2.50 22.87 40.09
C ILE A 202 1.20 22.54 40.82
N LYS A 203 0.67 21.33 40.64
CA LYS A 203 -0.53 20.83 41.34
C LYS A 203 -0.36 20.87 42.86
N ASP A 204 0.82 20.53 43.35
CA ASP A 204 1.12 20.51 44.79
C ASP A 204 1.20 21.91 45.41
N GLN A 205 1.81 22.88 44.71
CA GLN A 205 2.01 24.23 45.23
C GLN A 205 0.78 25.13 45.05
N ILE A 206 0.03 25.02 43.96
CA ILE A 206 -1.21 25.79 43.79
C ILE A 206 -2.34 25.06 44.53
N THR A 207 -2.54 25.39 45.81
CA THR A 207 -3.50 24.67 46.66
C THR A 207 -4.97 24.85 46.21
N ASP A 208 -5.30 25.99 45.61
CA ASP A 208 -6.67 26.33 45.17
C ASP A 208 -7.20 25.47 44.02
N ILE A 209 -6.34 24.71 43.34
CA ILE A 209 -6.73 23.89 42.19
C ILE A 209 -6.82 22.40 42.51
N LYS A 210 -6.39 21.94 43.69
CA LYS A 210 -6.30 20.51 44.01
C LYS A 210 -7.64 19.79 43.87
N ASP A 211 -8.72 20.44 44.30
CA ASP A 211 -10.08 19.88 44.20
C ASP A 211 -10.59 19.82 42.75
N ASN A 212 -10.05 20.67 41.85
CA ASN A 212 -10.49 20.76 40.45
C ASN A 212 -9.77 19.76 39.52
N TYR A 213 -8.60 19.24 39.92
CA TYR A 213 -7.81 18.31 39.12
C TYR A 213 -7.54 17.04 39.91
N THR A 214 -8.46 16.06 39.80
CA THR A 214 -8.30 14.73 40.41
C THR A 214 -7.53 13.75 39.51
N ASP A 215 -7.13 14.16 38.31
CA ASP A 215 -6.39 13.32 37.38
C ASP A 215 -4.98 13.01 37.90
N ASN A 216 -4.56 11.77 37.68
CA ASN A 216 -3.21 11.29 37.95
C ASN A 216 -2.29 11.60 36.76
N ALA A 217 -0.98 11.32 36.92
CA ALA A 217 -0.03 11.41 35.81
C ALA A 217 -0.59 10.72 34.54
N PRO A 218 -0.55 11.38 33.37
CA PRO A 218 0.31 12.52 33.04
C PRO A 218 -0.28 13.92 33.32
N TYR A 219 -1.41 14.07 34.03
CA TYR A 219 -2.05 15.37 34.34
C TYR A 219 -2.60 16.12 33.12
N THR A 220 -3.14 15.39 32.13
CA THR A 220 -3.52 15.95 30.82
C THR A 220 -4.45 17.15 30.96
N LYS A 221 -5.43 17.13 31.86
CA LYS A 221 -6.40 18.23 31.99
C LYS A 221 -5.77 19.48 32.60
N LEU A 222 -4.94 19.30 33.64
CA LEU A 222 -4.17 20.39 34.24
C LEU A 222 -3.24 21.05 33.20
N ARG A 223 -2.57 20.25 32.37
CA ARG A 223 -1.67 20.76 31.33
C ARG A 223 -2.38 21.53 30.23
N GLU A 224 -3.55 21.05 29.80
CA GLU A 224 -4.42 21.75 28.84
C GLU A 224 -4.85 23.12 29.38
N ASP A 225 -5.37 23.17 30.60
CA ASP A 225 -5.83 24.41 31.23
C ASP A 225 -4.67 25.36 31.56
N TRP A 226 -3.48 24.81 31.86
CA TRP A 226 -2.26 25.59 32.01
C TRP A 226 -1.81 26.22 30.70
N TRP A 227 -1.83 25.45 29.60
CA TRP A 227 -1.51 25.99 28.28
C TRP A 227 -2.48 27.10 27.91
N GLU A 228 -3.79 26.88 28.09
CA GLU A 228 -4.82 27.89 27.82
C GLU A 228 -4.59 29.19 28.61
N ALA A 229 -4.25 29.09 29.89
CA ALA A 229 -3.98 30.25 30.73
C ALA A 229 -2.73 31.06 30.30
N ASN A 230 -1.80 30.44 29.57
CA ASN A 230 -0.48 31.01 29.30
C ASN A 230 -0.15 31.22 27.82
N ARG A 231 -0.91 30.64 26.89
CA ARG A 231 -0.67 30.67 25.44
C ARG A 231 -0.56 32.09 24.86
N ASP A 232 -1.30 33.05 25.43
CA ASP A 232 -1.18 34.48 25.12
C ASP A 232 0.24 35.02 25.36
N GLN A 233 0.84 34.65 26.49
CA GLN A 233 2.20 35.08 26.85
C GLN A 233 3.25 34.39 25.99
N VAL A 234 3.04 33.10 25.68
CA VAL A 234 3.91 32.32 24.78
C VAL A 234 3.94 32.94 23.39
N TRP A 235 2.78 33.30 22.84
CA TRP A 235 2.72 33.98 21.54
C TRP A 235 3.39 35.35 21.57
N LYS A 236 3.18 36.14 22.62
CA LYS A 236 3.89 37.42 22.82
C LYS A 236 5.42 37.23 22.84
N ALA A 237 5.91 36.18 23.48
CA ALA A 237 7.34 35.85 23.49
C ALA A 237 7.87 35.50 22.09
N MET A 238 7.08 34.78 21.27
CA MET A 238 7.42 34.49 19.88
C MET A 238 7.45 35.75 18.99
N GLN A 239 6.71 36.80 19.36
CA GLN A 239 6.67 38.06 18.62
C GLN A 239 7.81 39.03 18.95
N CYS A 240 8.60 38.76 19.98
CA CYS A 240 9.73 39.59 20.37
C CYS A 240 10.67 39.92 19.22
N GLN A 241 11.23 41.14 19.25
CA GLN A 241 12.24 41.58 18.28
C GLN A 241 13.52 40.74 18.42
N THR A 242 14.12 40.45 17.27
CA THR A 242 15.35 39.65 17.13
C THR A 242 16.58 40.55 16.97
N THR A 243 17.78 39.96 17.08
CA THR A 243 19.04 40.62 16.71
C THR A 243 19.78 39.75 15.68
N PRO A 244 19.96 40.20 14.42
CA PRO A 244 19.61 41.51 13.88
C PRO A 244 18.09 41.75 13.82
N HIS A 245 17.69 43.02 13.83
CA HIS A 245 16.27 43.43 13.90
C HIS A 245 15.45 42.89 12.72
N HIS A 246 14.68 41.84 12.99
CA HIS A 246 13.62 41.36 12.11
C HIS A 246 12.27 41.61 12.79
N ASN A 247 11.58 42.67 12.38
CA ASN A 247 10.22 42.95 12.84
C ASN A 247 9.22 42.30 11.88
N ILE A 248 8.72 41.12 12.25
CA ILE A 248 7.69 40.40 11.49
C ILE A 248 6.44 40.35 12.37
N ASN A 249 5.36 40.98 11.91
CA ASN A 249 4.06 40.90 12.54
C ASN A 249 3.30 39.66 12.00
N CYS A 250 2.98 38.72 12.89
CA CYS A 250 2.24 37.50 12.58
C CYS A 250 0.81 37.48 13.13
N GLY A 251 0.32 38.64 13.59
CA GLY A 251 -0.96 38.85 14.24
C GLY A 251 -0.80 39.06 15.75
N ASP A 252 -1.56 40.02 16.29
CA ASP A 252 -1.46 40.44 17.70
C ASP A 252 -2.08 39.42 18.68
N THR A 253 -2.97 38.56 18.19
CA THR A 253 -3.62 37.51 18.98
C THR A 253 -3.00 36.15 18.71
N PRO A 254 -2.96 35.22 19.69
CA PRO A 254 -2.40 33.91 19.44
C PRO A 254 -3.20 33.16 18.39
N PRO A 255 -2.51 32.48 17.47
CA PRO A 255 -3.17 31.75 16.42
C PRO A 255 -3.93 30.58 17.03
N LEU A 256 -5.12 30.27 16.51
CA LEU A 256 -5.94 29.16 16.99
C LEU A 256 -5.50 27.79 16.45
N VAL A 257 -4.36 27.74 15.77
CA VAL A 257 -3.87 26.51 15.12
C VAL A 257 -3.53 25.43 16.14
N ASP A 258 -3.27 25.78 17.40
CA ASP A 258 -2.99 24.87 18.52
C ASP A 258 -4.20 24.03 18.97
N TYR A 259 -5.41 24.37 18.54
CA TYR A 259 -6.61 23.54 18.78
C TYR A 259 -6.88 22.51 17.67
N ILE A 260 -6.14 22.58 16.55
CA ILE A 260 -6.21 21.56 15.50
C ILE A 260 -5.41 20.33 15.99
N PRO A 261 -5.79 19.08 15.70
CA PRO A 261 -4.94 17.92 16.03
C PRO A 261 -3.57 17.97 15.34
N GLN A 262 -2.51 17.53 16.02
CA GLN A 262 -1.13 17.64 15.52
C GLN A 262 -0.92 16.92 14.19
N ARG A 263 -1.51 15.73 14.04
CA ARG A 263 -1.51 14.95 12.78
C ARG A 263 -2.02 15.78 11.60
N LEU A 264 -3.11 16.53 11.78
CA LEU A 264 -3.72 17.32 10.72
C LEU A 264 -2.88 18.57 10.41
N ARG A 265 -2.25 19.18 11.41
CA ARG A 265 -1.27 20.26 11.19
C ARG A 265 -0.07 19.80 10.38
N TRP A 266 0.51 18.66 10.74
CA TRP A 266 1.67 18.10 10.03
C TRP A 266 1.31 17.69 8.60
N MET A 267 0.09 17.22 8.35
CA MET A 267 -0.42 16.97 6.99
C MET A 267 -0.49 18.25 6.15
N MET A 268 -1.00 19.36 6.71
CA MET A 268 -1.04 20.65 6.02
C MET A 268 0.36 21.19 5.75
N GLU A 269 1.24 21.14 6.76
CA GLU A 269 2.65 21.52 6.60
C GLU A 269 3.33 20.65 5.53
N TRP A 270 3.11 19.33 5.55
CA TRP A 270 3.65 18.42 4.54
C TRP A 270 3.23 18.81 3.13
N ALA A 271 1.96 19.14 2.91
CA ALA A 271 1.45 19.57 1.61
C ALA A 271 2.08 20.90 1.15
N GLU A 272 2.25 21.85 2.06
CA GLU A 272 2.97 23.12 1.81
C GLU A 272 4.43 22.86 1.37
N TRP A 273 5.14 21.99 2.11
CA TRP A 273 6.53 21.66 1.81
C TRP A 273 6.68 20.89 0.51
N TYR A 274 5.77 19.95 0.23
CA TYR A 274 5.70 19.27 -1.06
C TYR A 274 5.58 20.28 -2.19
N CYS A 275 4.63 21.21 -2.09
CA CYS A 275 4.40 22.21 -3.12
C CYS A 275 5.60 23.14 -3.33
N LYS A 276 6.31 23.54 -2.26
CA LYS A 276 7.58 24.28 -2.38
C LYS A 276 8.66 23.47 -3.10
N TYR A 277 8.76 22.19 -2.79
CA TYR A 277 9.71 21.28 -3.43
C TYR A 277 9.38 21.05 -4.91
N GLN A 278 8.11 20.78 -5.21
CA GLN A 278 7.57 20.63 -6.55
C GLN A 278 7.79 21.88 -7.38
N SER A 279 7.51 23.07 -6.83
CA SER A 279 7.73 24.36 -7.47
C SER A 279 9.20 24.62 -7.80
N LYS A 280 10.13 24.24 -6.90
CA LYS A 280 11.58 24.32 -7.18
C LYS A 280 12.02 23.33 -8.26
N ALA A 281 11.54 22.09 -8.19
CA ALA A 281 11.83 21.07 -9.19
C ALA A 281 11.26 21.45 -10.57
N TYR A 282 10.09 22.08 -10.60
CA TYR A 282 9.47 22.65 -11.79
C TYR A 282 10.31 23.78 -12.38
N GLU A 283 10.81 24.70 -11.55
CA GLU A 283 11.68 25.79 -12.03
C GLU A 283 13.01 25.27 -12.60
N ASP A 284 13.60 24.24 -11.99
CA ASP A 284 14.79 23.57 -12.52
C ASP A 284 14.49 22.92 -13.87
N LEU A 285 13.36 22.21 -13.99
CA LEU A 285 12.89 21.59 -15.22
C LEU A 285 12.69 22.65 -16.32
N ARG A 286 11.92 23.70 -16.02
CA ARG A 286 11.62 24.79 -16.94
C ARG A 286 12.87 25.45 -17.48
N LYS A 287 13.89 25.68 -16.64
CA LYS A 287 15.18 26.22 -17.06
C LYS A 287 15.93 25.27 -17.98
N LYS A 288 16.03 24.01 -17.61
CA LYS A 288 16.71 22.97 -18.43
C LYS A 288 15.99 22.71 -19.76
N CYS A 289 14.69 22.99 -19.83
CA CYS A 289 13.87 22.90 -21.03
C CYS A 289 13.77 24.23 -21.83
N GLY A 290 14.37 25.32 -21.35
CA GLY A 290 14.27 26.65 -21.96
C GLY A 290 14.74 26.68 -23.41
N ASP A 291 15.95 26.16 -23.68
CA ASP A 291 16.53 26.11 -25.03
C ASP A 291 15.64 25.29 -25.99
N CYS A 292 15.06 24.18 -25.52
CA CYS A 292 14.16 23.36 -26.31
C CYS A 292 12.86 24.10 -26.65
N LYS A 293 12.32 24.86 -25.69
CA LYS A 293 11.12 25.68 -25.87
C LYS A 293 11.35 26.82 -26.86
N GLU A 294 12.50 27.49 -26.81
CA GLU A 294 12.86 28.57 -27.75
C GLU A 294 13.08 28.08 -29.18
N MET A 295 13.53 26.83 -29.35
CA MET A 295 13.61 26.16 -30.65
C MET A 295 12.24 25.69 -31.18
N GLY A 296 11.15 26.16 -30.57
CA GLY A 296 9.77 25.85 -30.96
C GLY A 296 9.31 24.45 -30.57
N GLY A 297 9.98 23.80 -29.60
CA GLY A 297 9.70 22.41 -29.20
C GLY A 297 9.96 21.39 -30.32
N GLN A 298 10.58 21.81 -31.44
CA GLN A 298 10.84 20.94 -32.56
C GLN A 298 12.13 20.17 -32.33
N CYS A 299 11.99 18.88 -32.05
CA CYS A 299 13.07 17.92 -31.92
C CYS A 299 13.83 17.78 -33.24
N MET A 300 14.80 18.66 -33.47
CA MET A 300 15.74 18.55 -34.58
C MET A 300 16.85 17.61 -34.12
N HIS A 301 16.89 16.40 -34.68
CA HIS A 301 17.92 15.40 -34.40
C HIS A 301 19.32 16.04 -34.37
N GLY A 302 19.99 16.00 -33.21
CA GLY A 302 21.39 16.40 -33.07
C GLY A 302 21.69 17.80 -32.50
N LYS A 303 20.76 18.49 -31.83
CA LYS A 303 21.09 19.69 -31.02
C LYS A 303 20.88 19.46 -29.51
N ASN A 304 21.89 19.80 -28.72
CA ASN A 304 22.02 19.56 -27.27
C ASN A 304 20.88 20.10 -26.37
N GLY A 305 20.00 20.98 -26.85
CA GLY A 305 18.99 21.66 -26.03
C GLY A 305 17.83 20.77 -25.55
N CYS A 306 17.29 19.89 -26.39
CA CYS A 306 16.11 19.08 -26.04
C CYS A 306 16.45 17.75 -25.34
N GLU A 307 17.63 17.18 -25.58
CA GLU A 307 18.10 16.00 -24.84
C GLU A 307 18.27 16.32 -23.34
N ASN A 308 18.75 17.53 -23.03
CA ASN A 308 18.84 18.03 -21.66
C ASN A 308 17.47 18.19 -21.00
N CYS A 309 16.46 18.61 -21.76
CA CYS A 309 15.07 18.69 -21.27
C CYS A 309 14.52 17.31 -20.91
N MET A 310 14.66 16.31 -21.78
CA MET A 310 14.19 14.94 -21.51
C MET A 310 14.83 14.34 -20.26
N LYS A 311 16.15 14.50 -20.08
CA LYS A 311 16.84 14.10 -18.84
C LYS A 311 16.28 14.84 -17.62
N ALA A 312 16.01 16.14 -17.76
CA ALA A 312 15.42 16.94 -16.69
C ALA A 312 14.00 16.47 -16.31
N CYS A 313 13.19 15.99 -17.26
CA CYS A 313 11.86 15.42 -16.99
C CYS A 313 11.96 14.13 -16.16
N GLY A 314 12.88 13.23 -16.52
CA GLY A 314 13.16 12.03 -15.72
C GLY A 314 13.68 12.37 -14.31
N GLU A 315 14.53 13.39 -14.17
CA GLU A 315 14.98 13.90 -12.87
C GLU A 315 13.83 14.50 -12.05
N TYR A 316 12.91 15.24 -12.67
CA TYR A 316 11.73 15.79 -12.03
C TYR A 316 10.87 14.65 -11.43
N TRP A 317 10.55 13.62 -12.21
CA TRP A 317 9.77 12.49 -11.68
C TRP A 317 10.48 11.77 -10.52
N LYS A 318 11.80 11.55 -10.63
CA LYS A 318 12.61 10.96 -9.54
C LYS A 318 12.51 11.77 -8.24
N LYS A 319 12.40 13.10 -8.34
CA LYS A 319 12.19 14.01 -7.20
C LYS A 319 10.77 13.89 -6.63
N ILE A 320 9.73 13.79 -7.47
CA ILE A 320 8.32 13.75 -7.03
C ILE A 320 7.88 12.39 -6.48
N LYS A 321 8.38 11.28 -7.04
CA LYS A 321 7.97 9.90 -6.69
C LYS A 321 8.00 9.57 -5.19
N PRO A 322 9.04 9.91 -4.41
CA PRO A 322 9.06 9.67 -2.97
C PRO A 322 7.94 10.40 -2.21
N TRP A 323 7.63 11.65 -2.59
CA TRP A 323 6.56 12.43 -1.96
C TRP A 323 5.18 11.84 -2.26
N LYS A 324 4.94 11.35 -3.49
CA LYS A 324 3.70 10.62 -3.84
C LYS A 324 3.46 9.45 -2.89
N LYS A 325 4.50 8.67 -2.59
CA LYS A 325 4.40 7.53 -1.66
C LYS A 325 4.02 7.96 -0.24
N GLN A 326 4.56 9.09 0.24
CA GLN A 326 4.21 9.61 1.57
C GLN A 326 2.76 10.11 1.61
N TRP A 327 2.31 10.83 0.56
CA TRP A 327 0.92 11.28 0.44
C TRP A 327 -0.07 10.12 0.47
N GLU A 328 0.21 9.03 -0.24
CA GLU A 328 -0.66 7.83 -0.26
C GLU A 328 -0.83 7.22 1.14
N THR A 329 0.22 7.22 1.97
CA THR A 329 0.13 6.79 3.38
C THR A 329 -0.66 7.78 4.23
N ILE A 330 -0.39 9.08 4.10
CA ILE A 330 -1.07 10.15 4.88
C ILE A 330 -2.58 10.16 4.58
N SER A 331 -2.93 10.16 3.29
CA SER A 331 -4.32 10.17 2.82
C SER A 331 -5.09 8.94 3.28
N ALA A 332 -4.51 7.73 3.17
CA ALA A 332 -5.15 6.51 3.64
C ALA A 332 -5.44 6.52 5.15
N LYS A 333 -4.50 7.04 5.97
CA LYS A 333 -4.72 7.16 7.42
C LYS A 333 -5.80 8.20 7.74
N TYR A 334 -5.83 9.33 7.04
CA TYR A 334 -6.88 10.33 7.19
C TYR A 334 -8.27 9.75 6.90
N GLU A 335 -8.43 9.05 5.77
CA GLU A 335 -9.70 8.43 5.40
C GLU A 335 -10.19 7.42 6.44
N LYS A 336 -9.27 6.63 7.02
CA LYS A 336 -9.59 5.71 8.12
C LYS A 336 -10.16 6.47 9.33
N LEU A 337 -9.47 7.51 9.79
CA LEU A 337 -9.89 8.30 10.96
C LEU A 337 -11.19 9.08 10.69
N TYR A 338 -11.40 9.54 9.46
CA TYR A 338 -12.65 10.20 9.06
C TYR A 338 -13.84 9.24 9.12
N LYS A 339 -13.71 8.01 8.61
CA LYS A 339 -14.76 6.99 8.70
C LYS A 339 -15.11 6.65 10.15
N GLU A 340 -14.10 6.54 11.03
CA GLU A 340 -14.32 6.34 12.47
C GLU A 340 -15.15 7.50 13.09
N ALA A 341 -14.84 8.74 12.70
CA ALA A 341 -15.59 9.91 13.13
C ALA A 341 -17.02 9.95 12.57
N GLU A 342 -17.20 9.65 11.28
CA GLU A 342 -18.52 9.63 10.61
C GLU A 342 -19.45 8.58 11.20
N HIS A 343 -18.96 7.35 11.41
CA HIS A 343 -19.73 6.26 12.03
C HIS A 343 -20.21 6.65 13.44
N SER A 344 -19.33 7.28 14.23
CA SER A 344 -19.67 7.78 15.56
C SER A 344 -20.77 8.83 15.55
N VAL A 345 -20.88 9.62 14.48
CA VAL A 345 -21.89 10.69 14.33
C VAL A 345 -23.23 10.15 13.83
N ASN A 346 -23.23 9.02 13.12
CA ASN A 346 -24.43 8.40 12.52
C ASN A 346 -25.08 7.33 13.43
N GLY A 347 -24.51 7.03 14.59
CA GLY A 347 -25.11 6.14 15.59
C GLY A 347 -24.96 4.64 15.29
N THR A 348 -24.23 4.27 14.25
CA THR A 348 -23.89 2.87 13.93
C THR A 348 -22.68 2.44 14.75
N VAL A 349 -22.91 1.72 15.84
CA VAL A 349 -21.83 1.14 16.66
C VAL A 349 -21.20 0.00 15.87
N SER A 350 -19.94 0.17 15.46
CA SER A 350 -19.11 -0.96 15.04
C SER A 350 -18.44 -1.55 16.28
N SER A 351 -18.90 -2.72 16.68
CA SER A 351 -18.16 -3.61 17.59
C SER A 351 -16.88 -4.08 16.89
N GLY A 352 -15.70 -3.58 17.27
CA GLY A 352 -14.44 -4.26 16.93
C GLY A 352 -13.13 -3.47 16.85
N GLY A 353 -13.11 -2.14 16.85
CA GLY A 353 -11.85 -1.37 16.74
C GLY A 353 -11.72 -0.29 17.82
N THR A 354 -10.78 -0.45 18.75
CA THR A 354 -10.39 0.63 19.67
C THR A 354 -9.55 1.66 18.90
N THR A 355 -10.01 2.91 18.78
CA THR A 355 -9.19 4.03 18.28
C THR A 355 -7.90 4.12 19.10
N GLU A 356 -6.76 4.14 18.42
CA GLU A 356 -5.45 4.29 19.06
C GLU A 356 -5.42 5.59 19.87
N GLU A 357 -4.80 5.58 21.07
CA GLU A 357 -4.79 6.73 21.98
C GLU A 357 -4.34 8.03 21.30
N LYS A 358 -3.29 7.94 20.46
CA LYS A 358 -2.70 9.04 19.72
C LYS A 358 -3.56 9.61 18.58
N ASP A 359 -4.67 8.96 18.24
CA ASP A 359 -5.58 9.37 17.16
C ASP A 359 -6.94 9.84 17.68
N LYS A 360 -7.19 9.74 19.00
CA LYS A 360 -8.47 10.11 19.61
C LYS A 360 -8.84 11.58 19.40
N ASP A 361 -7.88 12.48 19.53
CA ASP A 361 -8.06 13.91 19.33
C ASP A 361 -8.43 14.25 17.88
N VAL A 362 -7.80 13.57 16.91
CA VAL A 362 -8.12 13.66 15.48
C VAL A 362 -9.56 13.21 15.24
N VAL A 363 -9.94 12.05 15.77
CA VAL A 363 -11.29 11.49 15.60
C VAL A 363 -12.33 12.40 16.24
N GLU A 364 -12.08 12.95 17.44
CA GLU A 364 -12.99 13.89 18.08
C GLU A 364 -13.15 15.20 17.28
N PHE A 365 -12.04 15.74 16.77
CA PHE A 365 -12.06 16.92 15.93
C PHE A 365 -12.84 16.71 14.63
N LEU A 366 -12.59 15.57 13.96
CA LEU A 366 -13.32 15.19 12.74
C LEU A 366 -14.80 14.93 13.02
N LYS A 367 -15.19 14.44 14.21
CA LYS A 367 -16.60 14.31 14.60
C LYS A 367 -17.28 15.68 14.64
N LYS A 368 -16.64 16.69 15.24
CA LYS A 368 -17.16 18.07 15.28
C LYS A 368 -17.36 18.59 13.83
N LEU A 369 -16.34 18.42 12.97
CA LEU A 369 -16.45 18.75 11.54
C LEU A 369 -17.56 17.98 10.82
N CYS A 370 -17.71 16.67 11.04
CA CYS A 370 -18.78 15.87 10.43
C CYS A 370 -20.16 16.40 10.83
N LYS A 371 -20.38 16.68 12.12
CA LYS A 371 -21.64 17.25 12.61
C LYS A 371 -21.97 18.60 11.97
N GLN A 372 -20.97 19.44 11.74
CA GLN A 372 -21.15 20.78 11.18
C GLN A 372 -21.28 20.81 9.65
N ASN A 373 -20.98 19.71 8.96
CA ASN A 373 -21.05 19.64 7.50
C ASN A 373 -22.05 18.57 6.98
N LYS A 374 -22.96 18.09 7.84
CA LYS A 374 -23.89 16.96 7.56
C LYS A 374 -24.69 17.09 6.27
N ASP A 375 -25.10 18.31 5.90
CA ASP A 375 -26.20 18.44 4.94
C ASP A 375 -25.77 18.59 3.47
N TYR A 376 -24.57 19.11 3.15
CA TYR A 376 -24.22 19.37 1.73
C TYR A 376 -22.73 19.33 1.35
N ASN A 377 -21.78 19.17 2.28
CA ASN A 377 -20.36 19.34 1.95
C ASN A 377 -19.45 18.21 2.46
N LYS A 378 -19.10 17.28 1.56
CA LYS A 378 -18.12 16.20 1.79
C LYS A 378 -16.65 16.64 1.61
N ILE A 379 -16.35 17.93 1.54
CA ILE A 379 -14.96 18.40 1.30
C ILE A 379 -13.97 17.84 2.33
N TYR A 380 -14.37 17.72 3.59
CA TYR A 380 -13.53 17.16 4.64
C TYR A 380 -13.54 15.63 4.69
N SER A 381 -14.25 14.92 3.81
CA SER A 381 -14.24 13.45 3.80
C SER A 381 -12.97 12.85 3.19
N THR A 382 -12.11 13.68 2.62
CA THR A 382 -10.84 13.28 1.98
C THR A 382 -9.71 14.16 2.49
N ALA A 383 -8.49 13.63 2.52
CA ALA A 383 -7.31 14.39 2.90
C ALA A 383 -7.06 15.54 1.92
N GLU A 384 -7.29 15.28 0.63
CA GLU A 384 -7.20 16.24 -0.46
C GLU A 384 -8.13 17.42 -0.21
N GLY A 385 -9.42 17.15 -0.01
CA GLY A 385 -10.39 18.21 0.22
C GLY A 385 -10.13 18.97 1.52
N TYR A 386 -9.65 18.30 2.58
CA TYR A 386 -9.20 18.97 3.80
C TYR A 386 -8.05 19.94 3.51
N VAL A 387 -6.98 19.48 2.86
CA VAL A 387 -5.81 20.32 2.58
C VAL A 387 -6.18 21.49 1.65
N HIS A 388 -6.97 21.25 0.59
CA HIS A 388 -7.42 22.29 -0.32
C HIS A 388 -8.32 23.35 0.34
N GLN A 389 -9.13 22.93 1.32
CA GLN A 389 -10.01 23.84 2.04
C GLN A 389 -9.26 24.69 3.08
N GLU A 390 -8.21 24.15 3.69
CA GLU A 390 -7.53 24.76 4.83
C GLU A 390 -6.22 25.44 4.47
N LEU A 391 -5.64 25.06 3.33
CA LEU A 391 -4.49 25.69 2.73
C LEU A 391 -4.75 25.95 1.24
N PRO A 392 -5.61 26.94 0.89
CA PRO A 392 -6.00 27.19 -0.51
C PRO A 392 -4.82 27.57 -1.40
N ASP A 393 -3.80 28.23 -0.83
CA ASP A 393 -2.53 28.51 -1.51
C ASP A 393 -1.39 27.72 -0.83
N MET A 394 -1.06 26.59 -1.45
CA MET A 394 0.06 25.74 -1.03
C MET A 394 1.38 26.10 -1.74
N GLY A 395 1.34 26.94 -2.79
CA GLY A 395 2.52 27.30 -3.58
C GLY A 395 2.98 26.28 -4.63
N CYS A 396 2.14 25.29 -4.99
CA CYS A 396 2.41 24.37 -6.10
C CYS A 396 2.39 25.14 -7.44
N LYS A 397 3.16 24.68 -8.43
CA LYS A 397 3.19 25.26 -9.80
C LYS A 397 2.71 24.25 -10.82
N GLU A 398 1.76 24.66 -11.66
CA GLU A 398 1.09 23.86 -12.70
C GLU A 398 0.28 22.66 -12.17
N GLN A 399 0.86 21.88 -11.28
CA GLN A 399 0.31 20.67 -10.67
C GLN A 399 -0.21 20.96 -9.25
N THR A 400 -1.40 21.55 -9.17
CA THR A 400 -1.95 22.09 -7.92
C THR A 400 -2.93 21.17 -7.18
N LEU A 401 -3.53 20.17 -7.84
CA LEU A 401 -4.61 19.35 -7.30
C LEU A 401 -4.15 18.00 -6.76
N PHE A 402 -4.54 17.64 -5.55
CA PHE A 402 -4.11 16.37 -4.94
C PHE A 402 -5.09 15.22 -5.21
N CYS A 403 -6.27 15.52 -5.75
CA CYS A 403 -7.31 14.53 -6.09
C CYS A 403 -7.00 13.80 -7.39
N LYS A 404 -7.18 12.46 -7.37
CA LYS A 404 -7.02 11.58 -8.55
C LYS A 404 -8.27 11.57 -9.47
N ASN A 405 -9.45 11.90 -8.93
CA ASN A 405 -10.75 11.72 -9.58
C ASN A 405 -11.26 12.99 -10.27
N SER A 406 -10.55 13.46 -11.29
CA SER A 406 -10.99 14.64 -12.02
C SER A 406 -11.20 14.30 -13.51
N ASN A 407 -12.34 14.71 -14.05
CA ASN A 407 -12.64 14.59 -15.48
C ASN A 407 -12.05 15.81 -16.22
N GLY A 408 -11.53 15.62 -17.45
CA GLY A 408 -11.06 16.73 -18.28
C GLY A 408 -9.80 17.44 -17.76
N LYS A 409 -9.80 18.79 -17.83
CA LYS A 409 -8.63 19.67 -17.58
C LYS A 409 -8.02 19.55 -16.18
N ASP A 410 -8.74 19.01 -15.22
CA ASP A 410 -8.23 18.87 -13.85
C ASP A 410 -7.17 17.75 -13.71
N LYS A 411 -7.13 16.79 -14.64
CA LYS A 411 -6.02 15.80 -14.71
C LYS A 411 -4.68 16.45 -15.04
N GLU A 412 -4.69 17.59 -15.75
CA GLU A 412 -3.52 18.38 -16.09
C GLU A 412 -2.86 18.95 -14.82
N LYS A 413 -3.69 19.24 -13.82
CA LYS A 413 -3.27 19.85 -12.55
C LYS A 413 -2.94 18.85 -11.47
N TYR A 414 -2.94 17.54 -11.73
CA TYR A 414 -2.67 16.56 -10.67
C TYR A 414 -1.25 16.73 -10.10
N ALA A 415 -1.17 16.93 -8.79
CA ALA A 415 0.00 17.27 -8.01
C ALA A 415 1.15 16.28 -8.24
N PHE A 416 0.84 14.99 -8.47
CA PHE A 416 1.82 13.91 -8.57
C PHE A 416 1.88 13.26 -9.97
N ARG A 417 1.63 14.02 -11.06
CA ARG A 417 1.97 13.57 -12.43
C ARG A 417 3.49 13.39 -12.57
N THR A 418 3.88 12.56 -13.54
CA THR A 418 5.27 12.29 -13.91
C THR A 418 6.00 13.55 -14.36
N GLU A 419 5.31 14.40 -15.12
CA GLU A 419 5.77 15.72 -15.54
C GLU A 419 4.63 16.75 -15.46
N PRO A 420 4.98 18.04 -15.33
CA PRO A 420 4.02 19.14 -15.43
C PRO A 420 3.39 19.18 -16.82
N TYR A 421 2.09 19.45 -16.90
CA TYR A 421 1.34 19.42 -18.15
C TYR A 421 1.91 20.33 -19.25
N ASP A 422 2.40 21.52 -18.89
CA ASP A 422 3.02 22.47 -19.82
C ASP A 422 4.40 22.02 -20.35
N HIS A 423 4.90 20.87 -19.88
CA HIS A 423 6.12 20.22 -20.34
C HIS A 423 5.84 18.87 -21.03
N ASP A 424 4.58 18.44 -21.16
CA ASP A 424 4.22 17.17 -21.81
C ASP A 424 4.92 17.03 -23.19
N ASP A 425 4.77 18.04 -24.07
CA ASP A 425 5.38 18.04 -25.41
C ASP A 425 6.92 18.16 -25.40
N LEU A 426 7.50 18.80 -24.38
CA LEU A 426 8.95 19.05 -24.29
C LEU A 426 9.70 17.85 -23.72
N CYS A 427 9.06 17.14 -22.77
CA CYS A 427 9.56 15.92 -22.17
C CYS A 427 9.53 14.72 -23.11
N ASP A 428 8.72 14.81 -24.17
CA ASP A 428 8.52 13.79 -25.20
C ASP A 428 9.45 13.99 -26.42
N CYS A 429 10.54 14.75 -26.27
CA CYS A 429 11.31 15.20 -27.43
C CYS A 429 12.22 14.12 -28.06
N GLY A 430 11.60 13.33 -28.94
CA GLY A 430 12.16 12.22 -29.71
C GLY A 430 11.10 11.52 -30.57
N SER A 431 9.81 11.83 -30.33
CA SER A 431 8.65 11.34 -31.05
C SER A 431 8.09 12.43 -31.97
N LYS A 432 8.65 12.55 -33.18
CA LYS A 432 7.85 13.05 -34.33
C LYS A 432 7.29 11.88 -35.14
N THR A 433 6.74 10.91 -34.42
CA THR A 433 5.47 10.28 -34.74
C THR A 433 4.42 10.69 -33.69
N PRO A 434 3.12 10.56 -34.00
CA PRO A 434 2.06 11.24 -33.26
C PRO A 434 1.96 10.76 -31.81
N LYS A 435 2.05 11.70 -30.85
CA LYS A 435 1.70 11.57 -29.40
C LYS A 435 2.44 10.47 -28.64
N GLY A 436 3.51 10.82 -27.92
CA GLY A 436 3.98 10.05 -26.77
C GLY A 436 3.02 10.20 -25.60
N THR A 437 2.17 9.20 -25.46
CA THR A 437 1.14 9.07 -24.45
C THR A 437 1.71 8.91 -23.05
N VAL A 438 1.20 9.69 -22.09
CA VAL A 438 1.11 9.29 -20.68
C VAL A 438 0.79 7.79 -20.64
N LEU A 439 1.67 6.97 -20.07
CA LEU A 439 1.42 5.54 -19.91
C LEU A 439 0.05 5.38 -19.27
N ARG A 440 -0.91 4.85 -20.03
CA ARG A 440 -2.27 4.76 -19.54
C ARG A 440 -2.28 3.91 -18.27
N GLU A 441 -2.93 4.43 -17.24
CA GLU A 441 -3.11 3.70 -15.97
C GLU A 441 -3.77 2.35 -16.27
N PRO A 442 -3.34 1.23 -15.65
CA PRO A 442 -3.84 -0.11 -15.99
C PRO A 442 -5.36 -0.20 -15.98
N CYS A 443 -6.02 0.32 -14.94
CA CYS A 443 -7.49 0.34 -14.91
C CYS A 443 -8.12 1.19 -16.01
N THR A 444 -7.47 2.27 -16.47
CA THR A 444 -7.98 3.07 -17.60
C THR A 444 -7.87 2.29 -18.92
N ILE A 445 -6.81 1.51 -19.11
CA ILE A 445 -6.66 0.60 -20.25
C ILE A 445 -7.78 -0.46 -20.21
N VAL A 446 -8.02 -1.04 -19.04
CA VAL A 446 -9.08 -2.04 -18.83
C VAL A 446 -10.47 -1.47 -19.04
N ASP A 447 -10.74 -0.24 -18.59
CA ASP A 447 -12.00 0.47 -18.84
C ASP A 447 -12.28 0.56 -20.35
N GLY A 448 -11.23 0.79 -21.16
CA GLY A 448 -11.34 0.87 -22.61
C GLY A 448 -11.77 -0.44 -23.29
N ILE A 449 -11.64 -1.60 -22.62
CA ILE A 449 -11.99 -2.91 -23.20
C ILE A 449 -13.14 -3.63 -22.47
N LEU A 450 -13.51 -3.22 -21.24
CA LEU A 450 -14.56 -3.86 -20.41
C LEU A 450 -15.73 -2.92 -20.04
N ASN A 451 -16.01 -1.86 -20.82
CA ASN A 451 -17.10 -0.94 -20.50
C ASN A 451 -18.51 -1.58 -20.66
N LYS A 452 -19.37 -1.35 -19.66
CA LYS A 452 -20.68 -2.00 -19.44
C LYS A 452 -21.75 -1.81 -20.54
N GLU A 453 -21.50 -0.99 -21.56
CA GLU A 453 -22.50 -0.68 -22.60
C GLU A 453 -22.60 -1.71 -23.72
N TYR A 454 -21.63 -2.62 -23.86
CA TYR A 454 -21.69 -3.69 -24.86
C TYR A 454 -21.97 -5.03 -24.18
N GLY A 455 -23.23 -5.46 -24.25
CA GLY A 455 -23.72 -6.75 -23.76
C GLY A 455 -23.33 -7.95 -24.62
N GLU A 456 -22.18 -7.92 -25.30
CA GLU A 456 -21.72 -9.05 -26.14
C GLU A 456 -20.40 -9.61 -25.60
N MET A 457 -20.36 -10.93 -25.49
CA MET A 457 -19.46 -11.75 -24.68
C MET A 457 -18.00 -11.83 -25.23
N ILE A 458 -17.71 -11.11 -26.30
CA ILE A 458 -16.42 -11.11 -27.02
C ILE A 458 -15.63 -9.86 -26.61
N ILE A 459 -14.61 -10.04 -25.75
CA ILE A 459 -13.73 -8.94 -25.32
C ILE A 459 -12.53 -8.89 -26.25
N GLY A 460 -12.52 -7.90 -27.15
CA GLY A 460 -11.40 -7.71 -28.08
C GLY A 460 -11.12 -8.95 -28.93
N CYS A 461 -12.15 -9.63 -29.42
CA CYS A 461 -12.04 -10.89 -30.17
C CYS A 461 -11.38 -12.07 -29.40
N CYS A 462 -11.33 -12.01 -28.07
CA CYS A 462 -11.09 -13.20 -27.25
C CYS A 462 -12.42 -13.89 -26.95
N GLU A 463 -12.54 -15.13 -27.41
CA GLU A 463 -13.76 -15.95 -27.31
C GLU A 463 -14.14 -16.24 -25.84
N PRO A 464 -15.44 -16.28 -25.51
CA PRO A 464 -15.93 -16.74 -24.22
C PRO A 464 -15.38 -18.13 -23.86
N LYS A 465 -14.98 -18.32 -22.60
CA LYS A 465 -14.48 -19.62 -22.09
C LYS A 465 -15.61 -20.55 -21.61
N THR A 466 -16.85 -20.12 -21.82
CA THR A 466 -18.09 -20.75 -21.35
C THR A 466 -18.71 -21.65 -22.42
N GLU A 467 -18.32 -21.49 -23.68
CA GLU A 467 -18.79 -22.29 -24.80
C GLU A 467 -18.22 -23.72 -24.75
N GLU A 468 -19.06 -24.70 -25.11
CA GLU A 468 -18.70 -26.11 -25.14
C GLU A 468 -18.53 -26.57 -26.61
N PRO A 469 -17.58 -27.46 -26.92
CA PRO A 469 -16.70 -28.16 -25.98
C PRO A 469 -15.45 -27.34 -25.60
N TYR A 470 -15.22 -27.16 -24.30
CA TYR A 470 -13.99 -26.54 -23.80
C TYR A 470 -12.78 -27.43 -24.11
N ALA A 471 -11.61 -26.83 -24.40
CA ALA A 471 -10.42 -27.58 -24.75
C ALA A 471 -10.04 -28.64 -23.70
N GLN A 472 -9.50 -29.77 -24.17
CA GLN A 472 -8.94 -30.81 -23.30
C GLN A 472 -7.41 -30.72 -23.27
N TRP A 473 -6.78 -31.29 -22.24
CA TRP A 473 -5.31 -31.37 -22.15
C TRP A 473 -4.73 -32.06 -23.40
N LYS A 474 -3.72 -31.42 -24.01
CA LYS A 474 -3.03 -31.94 -25.21
C LYS A 474 -1.58 -32.26 -24.85
N CYS A 475 -1.21 -33.53 -25.00
CA CYS A 475 0.05 -34.08 -24.49
C CYS A 475 0.95 -34.71 -25.56
N ASN A 476 0.69 -34.43 -26.84
CA ASN A 476 1.38 -35.04 -27.98
C ASN A 476 1.97 -33.96 -28.90
N GLN A 477 3.17 -34.20 -29.44
CA GLN A 477 3.76 -33.32 -30.46
C GLN A 477 2.88 -33.18 -31.72
N GLU A 478 2.12 -34.22 -32.03
CA GLU A 478 1.18 -34.27 -33.15
C GLU A 478 0.03 -33.24 -33.03
N SER A 479 -0.30 -32.80 -31.81
CA SER A 479 -1.26 -31.69 -31.63
C SER A 479 -0.80 -30.39 -32.29
N GLY A 480 0.49 -30.26 -32.57
CA GLY A 480 1.08 -29.02 -33.07
C GLY A 480 1.21 -27.92 -32.02
N LEU A 481 0.91 -28.19 -30.75
CA LEU A 481 0.89 -27.19 -29.66
C LEU A 481 2.12 -27.22 -28.76
N VAL A 482 2.82 -28.35 -28.65
CA VAL A 482 3.98 -28.52 -27.77
C VAL A 482 5.21 -29.01 -28.54
N THR A 483 6.41 -28.69 -28.04
CA THR A 483 7.67 -28.99 -28.72
C THR A 483 8.16 -30.42 -28.56
N GLU A 484 7.72 -31.13 -27.52
CA GLU A 484 8.16 -32.49 -27.19
C GLU A 484 7.07 -33.31 -26.50
N ASP A 485 7.13 -34.63 -26.67
CA ASP A 485 6.19 -35.55 -26.03
C ASP A 485 6.40 -35.55 -24.52
N GLY A 486 5.30 -35.68 -23.78
CA GLY A 486 5.32 -35.59 -22.32
C GLY A 486 5.07 -34.19 -21.76
N ILE A 487 5.06 -33.14 -22.60
CA ILE A 487 4.50 -31.84 -22.22
C ILE A 487 2.98 -31.88 -22.47
N CYS A 488 2.19 -31.63 -21.43
CA CYS A 488 0.75 -31.45 -21.55
C CYS A 488 0.39 -29.97 -21.48
N MET A 489 -0.14 -29.39 -22.56
CA MET A 489 -0.59 -27.99 -22.57
C MET A 489 -1.96 -27.87 -21.90
N PRO A 490 -2.12 -27.04 -20.85
CA PRO A 490 -3.40 -26.82 -20.18
C PRO A 490 -4.44 -26.24 -21.15
N PRO A 491 -5.73 -26.63 -21.06
CA PRO A 491 -6.82 -26.02 -21.82
C PRO A 491 -6.81 -24.48 -21.77
N ARG A 492 -6.60 -23.91 -20.57
CA ARG A 492 -6.49 -22.46 -20.35
C ARG A 492 -5.39 -21.83 -21.21
N ARG A 493 -4.24 -22.49 -21.34
CA ARG A 493 -3.12 -21.99 -22.16
C ARG A 493 -3.41 -22.09 -23.66
N GLN A 494 -4.12 -23.14 -24.09
CA GLN A 494 -4.53 -23.31 -25.49
C GLN A 494 -5.44 -22.17 -25.94
N GLU A 495 -6.32 -21.73 -25.04
CA GLU A 495 -7.30 -20.67 -25.31
C GLU A 495 -6.87 -19.29 -24.80
N LEU A 496 -5.61 -19.12 -24.38
CA LEU A 496 -5.12 -17.89 -23.75
C LEU A 496 -5.36 -16.67 -24.67
N CYS A 497 -5.97 -15.62 -24.13
CA CYS A 497 -6.20 -14.38 -24.86
C CYS A 497 -4.86 -13.69 -25.21
N VAL A 498 -4.47 -13.73 -26.47
CA VAL A 498 -3.25 -13.06 -26.99
C VAL A 498 -3.58 -12.04 -28.09
N HIS A 499 -4.86 -11.70 -28.25
CA HIS A 499 -5.34 -10.91 -29.38
C HIS A 499 -4.65 -9.56 -29.53
N TYR A 500 -4.49 -8.81 -28.43
CA TYR A 500 -3.87 -7.49 -28.49
C TYR A 500 -2.38 -7.57 -28.81
N LEU A 501 -1.69 -8.63 -28.37
CA LEU A 501 -0.32 -8.93 -28.77
C LEU A 501 -0.22 -9.29 -30.26
N LYS A 502 -1.21 -10.00 -30.81
CA LYS A 502 -1.30 -10.28 -32.25
C LYS A 502 -1.48 -9.01 -33.08
N LYS A 503 -2.30 -8.07 -32.62
CA LYS A 503 -2.57 -6.80 -33.31
C LYS A 503 -1.49 -5.74 -33.16
N LEU A 504 -0.44 -6.04 -32.41
CA LEU A 504 0.60 -5.09 -32.12
C LEU A 504 1.31 -4.63 -33.42
N ASN A 505 1.41 -3.32 -33.58
CA ASN A 505 2.12 -2.70 -34.69
C ASN A 505 3.56 -2.41 -34.26
N VAL A 506 4.53 -3.04 -34.93
CA VAL A 506 5.97 -2.97 -34.57
C VAL A 506 6.68 -1.79 -35.23
N GLU A 507 6.00 -1.09 -36.14
CA GLU A 507 6.54 0.05 -36.91
C GLU A 507 6.24 1.40 -36.26
N THR A 508 5.50 1.43 -35.14
CA THR A 508 5.21 2.66 -34.38
C THR A 508 6.40 3.08 -33.53
N GLU A 509 6.60 4.39 -33.29
CA GLU A 509 7.62 4.83 -32.32
C GLU A 509 7.20 4.58 -30.86
N THR A 510 5.91 4.30 -30.60
CA THR A 510 5.32 3.95 -29.28
C THR A 510 5.35 2.46 -28.95
N LYS A 511 6.03 1.66 -29.76
CA LYS A 511 5.99 0.19 -29.74
C LYS A 511 6.19 -0.47 -28.36
N GLU A 512 6.99 0.11 -27.47
CA GLU A 512 7.17 -0.42 -26.10
C GLU A 512 5.94 -0.16 -25.19
N GLN A 513 5.31 1.01 -25.33
CA GLN A 513 4.08 1.36 -24.61
C GLN A 513 2.92 0.53 -25.15
N ASP A 514 2.82 0.40 -26.47
CA ASP A 514 1.83 -0.46 -27.14
C ASP A 514 1.99 -1.91 -26.68
N LEU A 515 3.23 -2.38 -26.49
CA LEU A 515 3.52 -3.70 -25.93
C LEU A 515 3.00 -3.84 -24.50
N ARG A 516 3.29 -2.87 -23.63
CA ARG A 516 2.79 -2.85 -22.24
C ARG A 516 1.27 -2.88 -22.22
N GLU A 517 0.63 -2.04 -23.01
CA GLU A 517 -0.83 -1.96 -23.07
C GLU A 517 -1.45 -3.24 -23.61
N ALA A 518 -0.86 -3.84 -24.65
CA ALA A 518 -1.31 -5.11 -25.18
C ALA A 518 -1.24 -6.24 -24.13
N PHE A 519 -0.17 -6.30 -23.33
CA PHE A 519 -0.09 -7.25 -22.22
C PHE A 519 -1.15 -7.00 -21.14
N ILE A 520 -1.39 -5.73 -20.77
CA ILE A 520 -2.43 -5.36 -19.79
C ILE A 520 -3.81 -5.75 -20.33
N GLN A 521 -4.11 -5.45 -21.59
CA GLN A 521 -5.39 -5.76 -22.23
C GLN A 521 -5.61 -7.27 -22.32
N CYS A 522 -4.61 -8.03 -22.78
CA CYS A 522 -4.68 -9.49 -22.84
C CYS A 522 -4.93 -10.10 -21.46
N ALA A 523 -4.13 -9.73 -20.46
CA ALA A 523 -4.25 -10.27 -19.11
C ALA A 523 -5.59 -9.90 -18.44
N ALA A 524 -6.08 -8.68 -18.65
CA ALA A 524 -7.38 -8.25 -18.15
C ALA A 524 -8.55 -8.96 -18.82
N ALA A 525 -8.55 -9.06 -20.15
CA ALA A 525 -9.57 -9.80 -20.91
C ALA A 525 -9.61 -11.27 -20.50
N GLU A 526 -8.45 -11.92 -20.44
CA GLU A 526 -8.33 -13.31 -19.98
C GLU A 526 -8.88 -13.50 -18.57
N THR A 527 -8.50 -12.63 -17.64
CA THR A 527 -8.97 -12.70 -16.24
C THR A 527 -10.49 -12.54 -16.16
N TYR A 528 -11.06 -11.60 -16.92
CA TYR A 528 -12.51 -11.39 -16.93
C TYR A 528 -13.26 -12.60 -17.50
N LEU A 529 -12.79 -13.15 -18.62
CA LEU A 529 -13.43 -14.30 -19.28
C LEU A 529 -13.32 -15.56 -18.42
N LEU A 530 -12.15 -15.80 -17.82
CA LEU A 530 -11.96 -16.89 -16.85
C LEU A 530 -12.86 -16.72 -15.63
N TRP A 531 -13.11 -15.50 -15.17
CA TRP A 531 -14.04 -15.25 -14.07
C TRP A 531 -15.49 -15.61 -14.45
N GLN A 532 -15.93 -15.28 -15.66
CA GLN A 532 -17.26 -15.71 -16.13
C GLN A 532 -17.35 -17.24 -16.17
N LYS A 533 -16.35 -17.91 -16.75
CA LYS A 533 -16.27 -19.38 -16.73
C LYS A 533 -16.29 -19.94 -15.32
N TYR A 534 -15.51 -19.37 -14.41
CA TYR A 534 -15.45 -19.82 -13.02
C TYR A 534 -16.82 -19.77 -12.35
N LYS A 535 -17.59 -18.70 -12.57
CA LYS A 535 -18.97 -18.59 -12.09
C LYS A 535 -19.89 -19.64 -12.74
N ASP A 536 -19.81 -19.80 -14.05
CA ASP A 536 -20.66 -20.75 -14.78
C ASP A 536 -20.38 -22.20 -14.38
N ASP A 537 -19.10 -22.56 -14.23
CA ASP A 537 -18.67 -23.87 -13.75
C ASP A 537 -19.11 -24.11 -12.28
N LYS A 538 -19.24 -23.06 -11.46
CA LYS A 538 -19.81 -23.16 -10.11
C LYS A 538 -21.34 -23.27 -10.13
N ASN A 539 -22.01 -22.66 -11.12
CA ASN A 539 -23.46 -22.72 -11.29
C ASN A 539 -23.93 -24.09 -11.82
N LYS A 540 -23.21 -24.67 -12.79
CA LYS A 540 -23.48 -26.03 -13.31
C LYS A 540 -23.44 -27.12 -12.22
N LYS A 541 -22.80 -26.85 -11.06
CA LYS A 541 -22.66 -27.80 -9.93
C LYS A 541 -23.91 -28.00 -9.04
N LYS A 542 -24.94 -27.16 -9.11
CA LYS A 542 -26.15 -27.24 -8.24
C LYS A 542 -27.46 -27.53 -9.01
N ASN A 543 -27.39 -28.18 -10.17
CA ASN A 543 -28.54 -28.55 -10.99
C ASN A 543 -29.31 -29.79 -10.46
N ASP A 544 -29.69 -29.78 -9.18
CA ASP A 544 -30.77 -30.67 -8.67
C ASP A 544 -31.98 -29.86 -8.14
N ASN A 545 -31.94 -28.52 -8.02
CA ASN A 545 -33.12 -27.69 -7.68
C ASN A 545 -32.95 -26.20 -8.07
N VAL A 546 -34.00 -25.56 -8.58
CA VAL A 546 -34.05 -24.15 -9.04
C VAL A 546 -33.71 -23.15 -7.91
N GLU A 547 -33.98 -23.51 -6.64
CA GLU A 547 -33.64 -22.70 -5.45
C GLU A 547 -32.12 -22.65 -5.16
N GLY A 548 -31.36 -23.68 -5.58
CA GLY A 548 -29.90 -23.74 -5.43
C GLY A 548 -29.15 -22.90 -6.47
N LEU A 549 -29.80 -22.56 -7.59
CA LEU A 549 -29.23 -21.83 -8.72
C LEU A 549 -28.89 -20.36 -8.36
N LEU A 550 -29.72 -19.70 -7.55
CA LEU A 550 -29.43 -18.35 -7.02
C LEU A 550 -28.38 -18.37 -5.90
N SER A 551 -28.23 -19.46 -5.15
CA SER A 551 -27.37 -19.52 -3.94
C SER A 551 -25.86 -19.54 -4.26
N ALA A 552 -25.41 -20.27 -5.29
CA ALA A 552 -23.97 -20.40 -5.60
C ALA A 552 -23.41 -19.24 -6.45
N GLN A 553 -24.22 -18.69 -7.36
CA GLN A 553 -23.88 -17.45 -8.07
C GLN A 553 -23.70 -16.31 -7.07
N ASN A 554 -24.49 -16.32 -5.99
CA ASN A 554 -24.32 -15.45 -4.85
C ASN A 554 -23.00 -15.75 -4.10
N GLU A 555 -22.62 -16.99 -3.75
CA GLU A 555 -21.40 -17.24 -2.95
C GLU A 555 -20.09 -16.72 -3.58
N ALA A 556 -19.72 -17.17 -4.78
CA ALA A 556 -18.46 -16.75 -5.41
C ALA A 556 -18.45 -15.25 -5.77
N GLN A 557 -19.59 -14.72 -6.21
CA GLN A 557 -19.72 -13.29 -6.46
C GLN A 557 -19.75 -12.49 -5.15
N ASN A 558 -20.32 -13.01 -4.06
CA ASN A 558 -20.35 -12.38 -2.74
C ASN A 558 -18.94 -12.33 -2.13
N GLU A 559 -18.14 -13.38 -2.29
CA GLU A 559 -16.71 -13.36 -1.95
C GLU A 559 -16.01 -12.22 -2.69
N LEU A 560 -16.19 -12.13 -4.00
CA LEU A 560 -15.61 -11.06 -4.80
C LEU A 560 -16.15 -9.67 -4.40
N ASN A 561 -17.45 -9.54 -4.11
CA ASN A 561 -18.11 -8.31 -3.65
C ASN A 561 -17.62 -7.88 -2.25
N SER A 562 -17.22 -8.84 -1.41
CA SER A 562 -16.60 -8.61 -0.10
C SER A 562 -15.12 -8.20 -0.19
N GLY A 563 -14.53 -8.37 -1.38
CA GLY A 563 -13.15 -8.02 -1.67
C GLY A 563 -12.16 -9.18 -1.52
N ILE A 564 -12.66 -10.41 -1.55
CA ILE A 564 -11.87 -11.65 -1.48
C ILE A 564 -11.89 -12.31 -2.85
N ILE A 565 -10.72 -12.60 -3.40
CA ILE A 565 -10.62 -13.44 -4.60
C ILE A 565 -10.64 -14.90 -4.14
N PRO A 566 -11.58 -15.74 -4.63
CA PRO A 566 -11.63 -17.15 -4.25
C PRO A 566 -10.27 -17.83 -4.46
N PRO A 567 -9.73 -18.58 -3.48
CA PRO A 567 -8.38 -19.16 -3.58
C PRO A 567 -8.16 -20.01 -4.84
N GLU A 568 -9.19 -20.75 -5.28
CA GLU A 568 -9.17 -21.53 -6.53
C GLU A 568 -8.95 -20.63 -7.75
N PHE A 569 -9.67 -19.52 -7.83
CA PHE A 569 -9.56 -18.58 -8.95
C PHE A 569 -8.23 -17.81 -8.92
N LEU A 570 -7.74 -17.46 -7.73
CA LEU A 570 -6.44 -16.79 -7.58
C LEU A 570 -5.28 -17.65 -8.14
N ARG A 571 -5.34 -18.98 -7.97
CA ARG A 571 -4.36 -19.89 -8.60
C ARG A 571 -4.44 -19.84 -10.13
N THR A 572 -5.64 -19.83 -10.70
CA THR A 572 -5.84 -19.63 -12.15
C THR A 572 -5.19 -18.34 -12.65
N MET A 573 -5.28 -17.25 -11.89
CA MET A 573 -4.58 -16.01 -12.22
C MET A 573 -3.06 -16.18 -12.18
N PHE A 574 -2.50 -16.92 -11.23
CA PHE A 574 -1.06 -17.17 -11.16
C PHE A 574 -0.54 -17.97 -12.37
N TYR A 575 -1.25 -19.02 -12.78
CA TYR A 575 -0.89 -19.78 -13.98
C TYR A 575 -0.91 -18.89 -15.23
N THR A 576 -1.97 -18.07 -15.38
CA THR A 576 -2.14 -17.11 -16.49
C THR A 576 -1.02 -16.07 -16.52
N PHE A 577 -0.70 -15.48 -15.38
CA PHE A 577 0.36 -14.48 -15.27
C PHE A 577 1.74 -15.06 -15.58
N GLY A 578 1.98 -16.31 -15.17
CA GLY A 578 3.19 -17.06 -15.53
C GLY A 578 3.31 -17.33 -17.02
N ASP A 579 2.23 -17.69 -17.70
CA ASP A 579 2.27 -17.91 -19.15
C ASP A 579 2.57 -16.63 -19.93
N TYR A 580 1.96 -15.49 -19.57
CA TYR A 580 2.32 -14.20 -20.18
C TYR A 580 3.79 -13.83 -19.94
N ARG A 581 4.33 -14.16 -18.75
CA ARG A 581 5.74 -13.98 -18.44
C ARG A 581 6.61 -14.75 -19.42
N ASP A 582 6.35 -16.03 -19.62
CA ASP A 582 7.20 -16.85 -20.51
C ASP A 582 7.02 -16.52 -21.99
N ILE A 583 5.85 -16.02 -22.39
CA ILE A 583 5.67 -15.42 -23.73
C ILE A 583 6.58 -14.19 -23.87
N CYS A 584 6.60 -13.30 -22.88
CA CYS A 584 7.47 -12.12 -22.87
C CYS A 584 8.96 -12.47 -22.88
N LEU A 585 9.36 -13.41 -22.03
CA LEU A 585 10.77 -13.85 -21.88
C LEU A 585 11.21 -14.82 -22.98
N GLY A 586 10.28 -15.33 -23.79
CA GLY A 586 10.56 -16.30 -24.85
C GLY A 586 10.94 -17.71 -24.36
N THR A 587 10.75 -17.96 -23.06
CA THR A 587 10.93 -19.24 -22.36
C THR A 587 9.69 -20.13 -22.43
N ASP A 588 8.64 -19.67 -23.11
CA ASP A 588 7.46 -20.47 -23.39
C ASP A 588 7.81 -21.70 -24.24
N ILE A 589 7.23 -22.84 -23.85
CA ILE A 589 7.52 -24.19 -24.39
C ILE A 589 6.46 -24.66 -25.39
N SER A 590 5.55 -23.76 -25.77
CA SER A 590 4.63 -24.02 -26.87
C SER A 590 5.39 -24.19 -28.19
N LYS A 591 4.79 -24.91 -29.13
CA LYS A 591 5.33 -25.09 -30.46
C LYS A 591 5.15 -23.79 -31.25
N LYS A 592 6.27 -23.14 -31.55
CA LYS A 592 6.35 -21.81 -32.20
C LYS A 592 6.01 -21.89 -33.70
N ASN A 593 4.77 -22.24 -34.03
CA ASN A 593 4.25 -22.28 -35.39
C ASN A 593 3.23 -21.16 -35.62
N GLY A 594 3.15 -20.64 -36.85
CA GLY A 594 2.14 -19.66 -37.24
C GLY A 594 2.07 -18.45 -36.31
N GLU A 595 0.90 -18.18 -35.74
CA GLU A 595 0.59 -16.98 -34.97
C GLU A 595 1.46 -16.78 -33.71
N GLU A 596 1.86 -17.85 -33.02
CA GLU A 596 2.75 -17.75 -31.85
C GLU A 596 4.17 -17.32 -32.24
N SER A 597 4.62 -17.74 -33.43
CA SER A 597 5.90 -17.29 -33.96
C SER A 597 5.87 -15.81 -34.31
N ASP A 598 4.73 -15.31 -34.80
CA ASP A 598 4.53 -13.90 -35.13
C ASP A 598 4.55 -13.03 -33.87
N ILE A 599 3.79 -13.39 -32.83
CA ILE A 599 3.79 -12.68 -31.55
C ILE A 599 5.21 -12.62 -30.97
N LYS A 600 5.89 -13.76 -30.94
CA LYS A 600 7.28 -13.83 -30.46
C LYS A 600 8.18 -12.88 -31.24
N ASN A 601 8.12 -12.89 -32.57
CA ASN A 601 8.93 -12.02 -33.41
C ASN A 601 8.62 -10.54 -33.17
N LYS A 602 7.34 -10.18 -32.96
CA LYS A 602 6.92 -8.81 -32.59
C LYS A 602 7.46 -8.37 -31.24
N ILE A 603 7.40 -9.23 -30.23
CA ILE A 603 7.97 -8.93 -28.91
C ILE A 603 9.48 -8.73 -29.05
N TYR A 604 10.15 -9.59 -29.80
CA TYR A 604 11.62 -9.58 -29.93
C TYR A 604 12.13 -8.38 -30.73
N SER A 605 11.34 -7.86 -31.67
CA SER A 605 11.70 -6.63 -32.41
C SER A 605 11.54 -5.36 -31.56
N ILE A 606 10.73 -5.42 -30.50
CA ILE A 606 10.47 -4.30 -29.59
C ILE A 606 11.45 -4.33 -28.42
N ILE A 607 11.58 -5.49 -27.78
CA ILE A 607 12.48 -5.76 -26.66
C ILE A 607 13.45 -6.89 -27.05
N PRO A 608 14.60 -6.58 -27.67
CA PRO A 608 15.55 -7.60 -28.09
C PRO A 608 16.19 -8.32 -26.90
N SER A 609 16.60 -9.57 -27.12
CA SER A 609 17.30 -10.38 -26.11
C SER A 609 18.79 -10.10 -26.15
N THR A 610 19.29 -9.16 -25.36
CA THR A 610 20.74 -9.06 -25.13
C THR A 610 21.13 -9.95 -23.95
N GLU A 611 21.50 -11.19 -24.26
CA GLU A 611 22.21 -12.09 -23.32
C GLU A 611 23.73 -11.86 -23.32
N GLU A 612 24.25 -10.88 -24.05
CA GLU A 612 25.66 -10.51 -23.94
C GLU A 612 25.87 -9.41 -22.90
N ASP A 613 26.83 -9.65 -21.99
CA ASP A 613 27.31 -8.89 -20.81
C ASP A 613 27.64 -7.38 -20.99
N LYS A 614 27.02 -6.68 -21.96
CA LYS A 614 27.33 -5.30 -22.35
C LYS A 614 26.13 -4.34 -22.32
N SER A 615 24.91 -4.79 -21.99
CA SER A 615 23.72 -3.92 -21.92
C SER A 615 23.23 -3.69 -20.47
N PRO A 616 22.74 -2.49 -20.11
CA PRO A 616 22.05 -2.25 -18.85
C PRO A 616 20.90 -3.25 -18.60
N PRO A 617 20.71 -3.76 -17.36
CA PRO A 617 19.66 -4.73 -17.03
C PRO A 617 18.24 -4.32 -17.44
N GLU A 618 17.98 -3.01 -17.48
CA GLU A 618 16.70 -2.37 -17.82
C GLU A 618 16.27 -2.61 -19.28
N LEU A 619 17.22 -2.84 -20.20
CA LEU A 619 16.95 -3.02 -21.64
C LEU A 619 16.70 -4.49 -22.03
N THR A 620 16.72 -5.41 -21.07
CA THR A 620 16.49 -6.84 -21.31
C THR A 620 15.00 -7.18 -21.22
N ARG A 621 14.55 -8.24 -21.89
CA ARG A 621 13.17 -8.76 -21.75
C ARG A 621 12.80 -9.07 -20.29
N LYS A 622 13.79 -9.52 -19.51
CA LYS A 622 13.67 -9.74 -18.06
C LYS A 622 13.53 -8.41 -17.29
N GLY A 623 14.29 -7.39 -17.66
CA GLY A 623 14.18 -6.02 -17.15
C GLY A 623 12.79 -5.46 -17.40
N TRP A 624 12.34 -5.50 -18.66
CA TRP A 624 11.02 -5.04 -19.08
C TRP A 624 9.89 -5.75 -18.31
N TRP A 625 9.95 -7.08 -18.20
CA TRP A 625 8.95 -7.82 -17.43
C TRP A 625 8.96 -7.39 -15.95
N ASN A 626 10.14 -7.26 -15.34
CA ASN A 626 10.23 -6.84 -13.93
C ASN A 626 9.68 -5.43 -13.68
N GLU A 627 9.83 -4.54 -14.66
CA GLU A 627 9.29 -3.19 -14.60
C GLU A 627 7.76 -3.16 -14.73
N TYR A 628 7.20 -3.90 -15.70
CA TYR A 628 5.78 -3.80 -16.04
C TYR A 628 4.89 -4.91 -15.47
N ALA A 629 5.46 -5.98 -14.91
CA ALA A 629 4.74 -7.03 -14.18
C ALA A 629 3.72 -6.49 -13.16
N PRO A 630 4.03 -5.47 -12.33
CA PRO A 630 3.06 -4.88 -11.41
C PRO A 630 1.84 -4.29 -12.12
N ALA A 631 2.04 -3.64 -13.28
CA ALA A 631 0.98 -3.01 -14.06
C ALA A 631 0.10 -4.04 -14.77
N ILE A 632 0.70 -5.12 -15.30
CA ILE A 632 -0.02 -6.25 -15.91
C ILE A 632 -0.89 -6.94 -14.86
N TRP A 633 -0.33 -7.21 -13.67
CA TRP A 633 -1.08 -7.78 -12.54
C TRP A 633 -2.21 -6.84 -12.08
N GLU A 634 -1.96 -5.54 -11.98
CA GLU A 634 -2.99 -4.56 -11.67
C GLU A 634 -4.13 -4.58 -12.70
N GLY A 635 -3.83 -4.73 -13.98
CA GLY A 635 -4.83 -4.93 -15.04
C GLY A 635 -5.76 -6.12 -14.77
N MET A 636 -5.20 -7.26 -14.33
CA MET A 636 -5.99 -8.44 -13.93
C MET A 636 -6.93 -8.13 -12.75
N LEU A 637 -6.47 -7.35 -11.75
CA LEU A 637 -7.32 -6.94 -10.63
C LEU A 637 -8.40 -5.93 -11.04
N CYS A 638 -8.09 -4.99 -11.95
CA CYS A 638 -9.07 -4.06 -12.52
C CYS A 638 -10.17 -4.81 -13.26
N ALA A 639 -9.84 -5.90 -13.97
CA ALA A 639 -10.81 -6.75 -14.64
C ALA A 639 -11.79 -7.40 -13.65
N LEU A 640 -11.31 -7.92 -12.52
CA LEU A 640 -12.18 -8.45 -11.46
C LEU A 640 -13.07 -7.39 -10.81
N GLN A 641 -12.55 -6.17 -10.63
CA GLN A 641 -13.36 -5.05 -10.18
C GLN A 641 -14.50 -4.76 -11.17
N LYS A 642 -14.24 -4.83 -12.48
CA LYS A 642 -15.28 -4.70 -13.52
C LYS A 642 -16.27 -5.85 -13.52
N ALA A 643 -15.85 -7.04 -13.16
CA ALA A 643 -16.71 -8.20 -12.98
C ALA A 643 -17.58 -8.16 -11.71
N GLY A 644 -17.63 -7.03 -11.00
CA GLY A 644 -18.45 -6.82 -9.80
C GLY A 644 -17.68 -6.86 -8.49
N GLY A 645 -16.35 -7.09 -8.53
CA GLY A 645 -15.53 -7.15 -7.33
C GLY A 645 -15.38 -5.84 -6.58
N ASN A 646 -15.13 -5.93 -5.28
CA ASN A 646 -14.90 -4.77 -4.43
C ASN A 646 -13.63 -4.01 -4.86
N TYR A 647 -13.64 -2.68 -4.70
CA TYR A 647 -12.46 -1.85 -4.95
C TYR A 647 -11.27 -2.21 -4.03
N THR A 648 -11.53 -2.83 -2.87
CA THR A 648 -10.51 -3.29 -1.91
C THR A 648 -9.59 -4.37 -2.48
N ILE A 649 -10.01 -5.15 -3.48
CA ILE A 649 -9.23 -6.23 -4.10
C ILE A 649 -7.86 -5.74 -4.58
N LYS A 650 -7.81 -4.53 -5.16
CA LYS A 650 -6.56 -3.93 -5.66
C LYS A 650 -5.54 -3.64 -4.56
N TYR A 651 -6.01 -3.44 -3.32
CA TYR A 651 -5.16 -3.18 -2.16
C TYR A 651 -4.80 -4.46 -1.44
N THR A 652 -5.72 -5.42 -1.34
CA THR A 652 -5.50 -6.71 -0.68
C THR A 652 -4.53 -7.56 -1.47
N TYR A 653 -4.73 -7.65 -2.79
CA TYR A 653 -3.96 -8.50 -3.70
C TYR A 653 -2.98 -7.69 -4.57
N ASN A 654 -2.59 -6.49 -4.12
CA ASN A 654 -1.58 -5.68 -4.81
C ASN A 654 -0.29 -6.49 -5.02
N TYR A 655 0.31 -6.34 -6.20
CA TYR A 655 1.53 -7.06 -6.58
C TYR A 655 2.62 -7.05 -5.49
N ASN A 656 2.86 -5.90 -4.83
CA ASN A 656 3.89 -5.80 -3.80
C ASN A 656 3.61 -6.64 -2.55
N LYS A 657 2.33 -6.85 -2.20
CA LYS A 657 1.96 -7.67 -1.03
C LYS A 657 2.06 -9.16 -1.31
N ILE A 658 1.72 -9.57 -2.52
CA ILE A 658 1.73 -10.97 -2.94
C ILE A 658 3.02 -11.37 -3.69
N LYS A 659 3.95 -10.43 -3.88
CA LYS A 659 5.17 -10.58 -4.70
C LYS A 659 5.92 -11.86 -4.38
N ASN A 660 6.09 -12.16 -3.09
CA ASN A 660 6.85 -13.34 -2.67
C ASN A 660 6.17 -14.65 -3.09
N HIS A 661 4.84 -14.70 -3.15
CA HIS A 661 4.09 -15.87 -3.62
C HIS A 661 4.08 -15.93 -5.15
N VAL A 662 3.78 -14.80 -5.81
CA VAL A 662 3.66 -14.74 -7.27
C VAL A 662 5.00 -14.95 -7.96
N VAL A 663 6.04 -14.20 -7.59
CA VAL A 663 7.37 -14.26 -8.24
C VAL A 663 7.96 -15.66 -8.11
N ASN A 664 7.98 -16.23 -6.90
CA ASN A 664 8.50 -17.57 -6.69
C ASN A 664 7.75 -18.64 -7.49
N PHE A 665 6.45 -18.46 -7.73
CA PHE A 665 5.67 -19.38 -8.53
C PHE A 665 5.89 -19.20 -10.03
N VAL A 666 5.82 -17.96 -10.56
CA VAL A 666 5.93 -17.71 -12.01
C VAL A 666 7.35 -17.83 -12.56
N GLU A 667 8.37 -17.79 -11.71
CA GLU A 667 9.76 -18.08 -12.10
C GLU A 667 10.03 -19.59 -12.28
N ARG A 668 9.14 -20.46 -11.80
CA ARG A 668 9.24 -21.91 -12.02
C ARG A 668 9.20 -22.23 -13.50
N PRO A 669 9.98 -23.22 -13.99
CA PRO A 669 9.92 -23.65 -15.38
C PRO A 669 8.49 -23.93 -15.86
N THR A 670 8.16 -23.53 -17.08
CA THR A 670 6.81 -23.64 -17.67
C THR A 670 6.24 -25.04 -17.56
N PHE A 671 7.03 -26.08 -17.86
CA PHE A 671 6.62 -27.48 -17.73
C PHE A 671 6.18 -27.81 -16.30
N LEU A 672 6.98 -27.45 -15.29
CA LEU A 672 6.68 -27.71 -13.89
C LEU A 672 5.42 -26.97 -13.43
N ARG A 673 5.17 -25.75 -13.94
CA ARG A 673 3.93 -25.03 -13.65
C ARG A 673 2.71 -25.69 -14.28
N TRP A 674 2.77 -26.10 -15.54
CA TRP A 674 1.66 -26.82 -16.20
C TRP A 674 1.42 -28.18 -15.55
N PHE A 675 2.46 -28.88 -15.13
CA PHE A 675 2.30 -30.15 -14.40
C PHE A 675 1.67 -29.94 -13.02
N THR A 676 2.00 -28.83 -12.35
CA THR A 676 1.34 -28.44 -11.10
C THR A 676 -0.11 -28.02 -11.34
N GLU A 677 -0.43 -27.31 -12.43
CA GLU A 677 -1.80 -26.99 -12.85
C GLU A 677 -2.63 -28.25 -13.11
N TRP A 678 -2.02 -29.23 -13.77
CA TRP A 678 -2.62 -30.55 -13.97
C TRP A 678 -2.96 -31.21 -12.64
N GLY A 679 -2.03 -31.23 -11.68
CA GLY A 679 -2.25 -31.82 -10.36
C GLY A 679 -3.33 -31.11 -9.56
N ASP A 680 -3.35 -29.77 -9.59
CA ASP A 680 -4.36 -28.95 -8.91
C ASP A 680 -5.75 -29.20 -9.51
N GLN A 681 -5.87 -29.23 -10.84
CA GLN A 681 -7.14 -29.53 -11.51
C GLN A 681 -7.59 -30.97 -11.24
N PHE A 682 -6.69 -31.94 -11.36
CA PHE A 682 -7.00 -33.35 -11.09
C PHE A 682 -7.57 -33.54 -9.69
N CYS A 683 -6.91 -33.00 -8.66
CA CYS A 683 -7.37 -33.16 -7.28
C CYS A 683 -8.79 -32.60 -7.08
N ARG A 684 -9.08 -31.42 -7.66
CA ARG A 684 -10.42 -30.82 -7.58
C ARG A 684 -11.48 -31.62 -8.34
N GLU A 685 -11.17 -32.12 -9.53
CA GLU A 685 -12.12 -32.94 -10.29
C GLU A 685 -12.33 -34.30 -9.65
N ARG A 686 -11.27 -34.92 -9.11
CA ARG A 686 -11.37 -36.20 -8.39
C ARG A 686 -12.25 -36.08 -7.16
N GLU A 687 -12.12 -35.00 -6.39
CA GLU A 687 -12.99 -34.77 -5.23
C GLU A 687 -14.48 -34.76 -5.63
N LYS A 688 -14.83 -34.14 -6.76
CA LYS A 688 -16.19 -34.16 -7.30
C LYS A 688 -16.63 -35.56 -7.73
N GLN A 689 -15.77 -36.27 -8.47
CA GLN A 689 -16.07 -37.63 -8.93
C GLN A 689 -16.25 -38.59 -7.75
N LEU A 690 -15.45 -38.44 -6.69
CA LEU A 690 -15.62 -39.17 -5.44
C LEU A 690 -16.94 -38.83 -4.74
N ALA A 691 -17.33 -37.56 -4.68
CA ALA A 691 -18.61 -37.16 -4.09
C ALA A 691 -19.81 -37.77 -4.83
N THR A 692 -19.76 -37.82 -6.17
CA THR A 692 -20.78 -38.50 -6.98
C THR A 692 -20.79 -40.01 -6.71
N LEU A 693 -19.61 -40.64 -6.69
CA LEU A 693 -19.47 -42.07 -6.39
C LEU A 693 -20.01 -42.42 -4.98
N LEU A 694 -19.74 -41.56 -3.99
CA LEU A 694 -20.26 -41.67 -2.62
C LEU A 694 -21.79 -41.60 -2.58
N LYS A 695 -22.39 -40.70 -3.37
CA LYS A 695 -23.84 -40.50 -3.44
C LYS A 695 -24.56 -41.69 -4.10
N GLU A 696 -24.02 -42.17 -5.21
CA GLU A 696 -24.66 -43.21 -6.03
C GLU A 696 -24.27 -44.64 -5.63
N CYS A 697 -23.19 -44.83 -4.85
CA CYS A 697 -22.77 -46.14 -4.34
C CYS A 697 -22.54 -46.17 -2.80
N PRO A 698 -23.60 -45.99 -1.97
CA PRO A 698 -23.52 -46.16 -0.53
C PRO A 698 -23.26 -47.62 -0.09
N GLU A 699 -23.01 -47.84 1.22
CA GLU A 699 -22.61 -49.15 1.78
C GLU A 699 -23.55 -50.32 1.48
N LYS A 700 -24.86 -50.09 1.32
CA LYS A 700 -25.88 -51.14 1.15
C LYS A 700 -26.42 -51.26 -0.28
N THR A 701 -25.65 -50.84 -1.28
CA THR A 701 -26.14 -50.68 -2.65
C THR A 701 -26.45 -52.00 -3.37
N CYS A 702 -25.80 -53.10 -2.97
CA CYS A 702 -25.91 -54.38 -3.66
C CYS A 702 -27.16 -55.22 -3.28
N ALA A 703 -28.04 -54.69 -2.42
CA ALA A 703 -29.26 -55.39 -1.97
C ALA A 703 -30.48 -55.18 -2.89
N LYS A 704 -30.45 -54.20 -3.80
CA LYS A 704 -31.54 -53.88 -4.74
C LYS A 704 -30.97 -53.72 -6.15
N GLU A 705 -31.62 -54.33 -7.13
CA GLU A 705 -31.10 -54.42 -8.51
C GLU A 705 -30.98 -53.05 -9.20
N GLY A 706 -31.91 -52.13 -8.94
CA GLY A 706 -31.84 -50.75 -9.46
C GLY A 706 -30.75 -49.90 -8.81
N ASP A 707 -30.43 -50.12 -7.53
CA ASP A 707 -29.36 -49.38 -6.84
C ASP A 707 -27.98 -49.95 -7.24
N LYS A 708 -27.88 -51.27 -7.41
CA LYS A 708 -26.70 -51.95 -7.96
C LYS A 708 -26.31 -51.39 -9.32
N GLN A 709 -27.28 -51.20 -10.23
CA GLN A 709 -27.02 -50.66 -11.56
C GLN A 709 -26.43 -49.23 -11.48
N LYS A 710 -27.01 -48.35 -10.65
CA LYS A 710 -26.50 -46.98 -10.45
C LYS A 710 -25.09 -46.94 -9.90
N CYS A 711 -24.77 -47.80 -8.92
CA CYS A 711 -23.40 -47.92 -8.42
C CYS A 711 -22.44 -48.39 -9.50
N THR A 712 -22.80 -49.42 -10.28
CA THR A 712 -21.95 -49.90 -11.37
C THR A 712 -21.68 -48.79 -12.41
N GLU A 713 -22.71 -48.05 -12.82
CA GLU A 713 -22.56 -46.92 -13.75
C GLU A 713 -21.67 -45.80 -13.18
N ALA A 714 -21.83 -45.47 -11.90
CA ALA A 714 -20.99 -44.48 -11.21
C ALA A 714 -19.52 -44.95 -11.09
N CYS A 715 -19.29 -46.24 -10.82
CA CYS A 715 -17.95 -46.82 -10.79
C CYS A 715 -17.29 -46.80 -12.17
N THR A 716 -17.99 -47.20 -13.23
CA THR A 716 -17.47 -47.12 -14.61
C THR A 716 -17.13 -45.69 -14.99
N THR A 717 -17.99 -44.73 -14.66
CA THR A 717 -17.73 -43.30 -14.91
C THR A 717 -16.47 -42.81 -14.18
N TYR A 718 -16.28 -43.23 -12.92
CA TYR A 718 -15.09 -42.91 -12.14
C TYR A 718 -13.82 -43.56 -12.72
N GLU A 719 -13.89 -44.83 -13.12
CA GLU A 719 -12.80 -45.57 -13.73
C GLU A 719 -12.35 -44.93 -15.05
N GLU A 720 -13.28 -44.57 -15.94
CA GLU A 720 -13.00 -43.84 -17.19
C GLU A 720 -12.34 -42.48 -16.93
N PHE A 721 -12.80 -41.76 -15.89
CA PHE A 721 -12.17 -40.53 -15.45
C PHE A 721 -10.71 -40.78 -15.03
N ILE A 722 -10.45 -41.77 -14.18
CA ILE A 722 -9.09 -42.09 -13.73
C ILE A 722 -8.21 -42.51 -14.90
N GLU A 723 -8.69 -43.38 -15.79
CA GLU A 723 -7.92 -43.84 -16.95
C GLU A 723 -7.47 -42.67 -17.83
N LYS A 724 -8.38 -41.73 -18.12
CA LYS A 724 -8.07 -40.52 -18.88
C LYS A 724 -6.99 -39.68 -18.21
N TRP A 725 -7.12 -39.41 -16.91
CA TRP A 725 -6.18 -38.57 -16.18
C TRP A 725 -4.82 -39.25 -15.96
N LYS A 726 -4.83 -40.57 -15.75
CA LYS A 726 -3.63 -41.40 -15.68
C LYS A 726 -2.83 -41.35 -16.98
N GLY A 727 -3.50 -41.38 -18.13
CA GLY A 727 -2.83 -41.20 -19.43
C GLY A 727 -2.10 -39.86 -19.58
N TYR A 728 -2.60 -38.78 -18.96
CA TYR A 728 -1.90 -37.49 -18.91
C TYR A 728 -0.73 -37.52 -17.90
N TYR A 729 -0.91 -38.17 -16.75
CA TYR A 729 0.14 -38.32 -15.74
C TYR A 729 1.32 -39.13 -16.25
N ASP A 730 1.08 -40.25 -16.93
CA ASP A 730 2.13 -41.16 -17.42
C ASP A 730 3.07 -40.44 -18.39
N LYS A 731 2.51 -39.59 -19.27
CA LYS A 731 3.28 -38.77 -20.20
C LYS A 731 4.15 -37.73 -19.48
N GLN A 732 3.55 -36.97 -18.55
CA GLN A 732 4.26 -35.93 -17.82
C GLN A 732 5.29 -36.48 -16.83
N SER A 733 4.98 -37.60 -16.18
CA SER A 733 5.89 -38.25 -15.22
C SER A 733 7.14 -38.80 -15.91
N LYS A 734 6.99 -39.37 -17.11
CA LYS A 734 8.10 -39.78 -17.97
C LYS A 734 9.02 -38.61 -18.29
N LYS A 735 8.45 -37.48 -18.71
CA LYS A 735 9.21 -36.26 -19.00
C LYS A 735 9.90 -35.71 -17.74
N TYR A 736 9.17 -35.60 -16.63
CA TYR A 736 9.73 -35.14 -15.35
C TYR A 736 10.95 -35.97 -14.97
N PHE A 737 10.84 -37.30 -15.00
CA PHE A 737 11.94 -38.21 -14.67
C PHE A 737 13.17 -37.99 -15.57
N TYR A 738 12.95 -37.87 -16.88
CA TYR A 738 14.02 -37.55 -17.84
C TYR A 738 14.70 -36.21 -17.52
N ASP A 739 13.94 -35.14 -17.31
CA ASP A 739 14.47 -33.82 -16.99
C ASP A 739 15.28 -33.81 -15.67
N ILE A 740 14.84 -34.56 -14.65
CA ILE A 740 15.59 -34.68 -13.38
C ILE A 740 16.90 -35.45 -13.59
N SER A 741 16.84 -36.60 -14.28
CA SER A 741 18.01 -37.45 -14.53
C SER A 741 19.11 -36.74 -15.32
N THR A 742 18.74 -35.87 -16.26
CA THR A 742 19.66 -35.05 -17.05
C THR A 742 20.16 -33.82 -16.28
N GLY A 743 19.57 -33.54 -15.11
CA GLY A 743 19.94 -32.43 -14.26
C GLY A 743 19.40 -31.07 -14.72
N MET A 744 18.38 -31.05 -15.57
CA MET A 744 17.82 -29.86 -16.21
C MET A 744 17.41 -28.76 -15.22
N TYR A 745 17.00 -29.13 -13.99
CA TYR A 745 16.53 -28.19 -12.97
C TYR A 745 17.52 -27.94 -11.83
N LYS A 746 18.76 -28.44 -11.90
CA LYS A 746 19.75 -28.36 -10.79
C LYS A 746 20.16 -26.92 -10.43
N ASP A 747 20.11 -26.02 -11.41
CA ASP A 747 20.50 -24.62 -11.26
C ASP A 747 19.31 -23.65 -11.18
N ASN A 748 18.07 -24.15 -11.26
CA ASN A 748 16.87 -23.31 -11.18
C ASN A 748 16.46 -23.07 -9.72
N SER A 749 16.78 -21.90 -9.17
CA SER A 749 16.50 -21.54 -7.78
C SER A 749 15.03 -21.70 -7.34
N SER A 750 14.07 -21.49 -8.24
CA SER A 750 12.63 -21.51 -7.90
C SER A 750 12.02 -22.91 -7.77
N ALA A 751 12.64 -23.92 -8.37
CA ALA A 751 12.15 -25.31 -8.38
C ALA A 751 13.14 -26.30 -7.75
N LYS A 752 14.41 -25.92 -7.57
CA LYS A 752 15.49 -26.77 -7.07
C LYS A 752 15.14 -27.51 -5.79
N ASP A 753 14.61 -26.81 -4.78
CA ASP A 753 14.30 -27.41 -3.49
C ASP A 753 13.19 -28.45 -3.57
N ASP A 754 12.26 -28.33 -4.52
CA ASP A 754 11.19 -29.32 -4.69
C ASP A 754 11.62 -30.51 -5.53
N VAL A 755 12.51 -30.26 -6.49
CA VAL A 755 12.99 -31.27 -7.44
C VAL A 755 14.10 -32.14 -6.85
N THR A 756 15.07 -31.54 -6.16
CA THR A 756 16.29 -32.24 -5.67
C THR A 756 15.99 -33.37 -4.68
N VAL A 757 14.87 -33.28 -3.99
CA VAL A 757 14.41 -34.25 -2.99
C VAL A 757 13.21 -35.08 -3.48
N SER A 758 12.90 -35.02 -4.78
CA SER A 758 11.76 -35.72 -5.38
C SER A 758 12.24 -36.56 -6.55
N SER A 759 12.46 -37.84 -6.27
CA SER A 759 12.90 -38.82 -7.26
C SER A 759 11.80 -39.14 -8.26
N TYR A 760 10.53 -39.01 -7.85
CA TYR A 760 9.37 -39.31 -8.68
C TYR A 760 8.42 -38.12 -8.81
N ALA A 761 7.66 -38.13 -9.91
CA ALA A 761 6.77 -37.04 -10.28
C ALA A 761 5.66 -36.75 -9.24
N TYR A 762 5.11 -37.79 -8.60
CA TYR A 762 4.12 -37.64 -7.54
C TYR A 762 4.69 -36.97 -6.27
N GLU A 763 5.96 -37.24 -5.93
CA GLU A 763 6.64 -36.61 -4.78
C GLU A 763 6.83 -35.12 -5.01
N TYR A 764 7.15 -34.75 -6.25
CA TYR A 764 7.21 -33.35 -6.67
C TYR A 764 5.85 -32.69 -6.52
N LEU A 765 4.78 -33.27 -7.07
CA LEU A 765 3.43 -32.73 -6.96
C LEU A 765 2.98 -32.61 -5.49
N ASN A 766 3.29 -33.62 -4.66
CA ASN A 766 3.00 -33.60 -3.23
C ASN A 766 3.70 -32.44 -2.49
N LYS A 767 4.82 -31.93 -3.00
CA LYS A 767 5.51 -30.75 -2.44
C LYS A 767 5.10 -29.43 -3.08
N ALA A 768 4.82 -29.44 -4.38
CA ALA A 768 4.47 -28.24 -5.14
C ALA A 768 3.04 -27.77 -4.86
N LEU A 769 2.08 -28.69 -4.76
CA LEU A 769 0.65 -28.39 -4.58
C LEU A 769 0.34 -27.69 -3.25
N PRO A 770 0.83 -28.16 -2.08
CA PRO A 770 0.54 -27.49 -0.80
C PRO A 770 1.03 -26.03 -0.73
N LYS A 771 2.07 -25.67 -1.49
CA LYS A 771 2.57 -24.29 -1.58
C LYS A 771 1.60 -23.35 -2.31
N LEU A 772 0.73 -23.91 -3.15
CA LEU A 772 -0.30 -23.20 -3.91
C LEU A 772 -1.68 -23.26 -3.25
N CYS A 773 -1.98 -24.35 -2.51
CA CYS A 773 -3.25 -24.54 -1.80
C CYS A 773 -3.04 -24.93 -0.32
N PRO A 774 -2.64 -23.99 0.56
CA PRO A 774 -2.37 -24.29 1.97
C PRO A 774 -3.58 -24.86 2.73
N GLU A 775 -4.80 -24.57 2.25
CA GLU A 775 -6.06 -25.06 2.81
C GLU A 775 -6.33 -26.56 2.55
N GLY A 776 -5.49 -27.21 1.73
CA GLY A 776 -5.54 -28.66 1.49
C GLY A 776 -6.47 -29.11 0.37
N SER A 777 -7.23 -28.20 -0.26
CA SER A 777 -8.17 -28.51 -1.35
C SER A 777 -7.53 -29.10 -2.62
N CYS A 778 -6.19 -29.14 -2.70
CA CYS A 778 -5.46 -29.77 -3.80
C CYS A 778 -4.41 -30.79 -3.33
N ASN A 779 -4.51 -31.26 -2.08
CA ASN A 779 -3.63 -32.27 -1.50
C ASN A 779 -4.20 -33.67 -1.75
N CYS A 780 -4.02 -34.21 -2.95
CA CYS A 780 -4.40 -35.61 -3.25
C CYS A 780 -3.22 -36.50 -3.67
N MET A 781 -1.99 -35.99 -3.64
CA MET A 781 -0.81 -36.66 -4.21
C MET A 781 0.12 -37.33 -3.19
N GLU A 782 -0.27 -37.38 -1.91
CA GLU A 782 0.61 -37.78 -0.80
C GLU A 782 0.91 -39.28 -0.78
N GLN A 783 -0.12 -40.11 -0.94
CA GLN A 783 0.01 -41.56 -0.81
C GLN A 783 0.46 -42.18 -2.13
N ARG A 784 1.38 -43.15 -2.06
CA ARG A 784 1.81 -43.94 -3.23
C ARG A 784 0.84 -45.10 -3.50
N SER A 785 0.48 -45.29 -4.77
CA SER A 785 -0.35 -46.41 -5.24
C SER A 785 0.22 -47.77 -4.83
N GLN A 786 -0.67 -48.67 -4.41
CA GLN A 786 -0.32 -50.06 -4.07
C GLN A 786 -0.77 -51.06 -5.16
N GLN A 787 -1.43 -50.61 -6.24
CA GLN A 787 -2.00 -51.47 -7.27
C GLN A 787 -0.94 -52.14 -8.18
N HIS A 788 0.28 -51.61 -8.23
CA HIS A 788 1.35 -52.05 -9.14
C HIS A 788 2.56 -52.69 -8.43
N LYS A 789 2.37 -53.27 -7.23
CA LYS A 789 3.47 -53.88 -6.44
C LYS A 789 4.22 -55.02 -7.15
N ASP A 790 3.55 -55.70 -8.08
CA ASP A 790 4.08 -56.91 -8.73
C ASP A 790 4.46 -56.69 -10.21
N ALA A 791 4.68 -55.44 -10.64
CA ALA A 791 5.13 -55.14 -11.99
C ALA A 791 6.50 -55.81 -12.26
N THR A 792 6.56 -56.71 -13.25
CA THR A 792 7.77 -57.45 -13.64
C THR A 792 8.92 -56.49 -13.99
N ASP A 793 10.17 -56.96 -13.81
CA ASP A 793 11.47 -56.26 -14.03
C ASP A 793 11.63 -55.46 -15.36
N SER A 794 10.67 -55.57 -16.28
CA SER A 794 10.62 -54.88 -17.59
C SER A 794 9.76 -53.60 -17.62
N SER A 795 9.01 -53.27 -16.56
CA SER A 795 8.15 -52.07 -16.55
C SER A 795 8.97 -50.79 -16.25
N PRO A 796 8.78 -49.68 -16.99
CA PRO A 796 9.52 -48.45 -16.72
C PRO A 796 9.30 -47.93 -15.30
N VAL A 797 10.38 -47.71 -14.54
CA VAL A 797 10.36 -47.34 -13.10
C VAL A 797 9.47 -46.12 -12.79
N HIS A 798 9.32 -45.18 -13.73
CA HIS A 798 8.45 -44.00 -13.56
C HIS A 798 6.95 -44.34 -13.57
N LEU A 799 6.52 -45.42 -14.24
CA LEU A 799 5.12 -45.85 -14.31
C LEU A 799 4.68 -46.64 -13.06
N VAL A 800 5.62 -47.22 -12.31
CA VAL A 800 5.35 -47.99 -11.07
C VAL A 800 5.22 -47.07 -9.83
N ASN A 801 5.59 -45.79 -9.96
CA ASN A 801 5.62 -44.81 -8.87
C ASN A 801 4.62 -43.67 -9.15
N MET A 802 3.33 -43.96 -8.92
CA MET A 802 2.22 -43.03 -9.09
C MET A 802 1.47 -42.79 -7.76
N PRO A 803 0.73 -41.67 -7.62
CA PRO A 803 -0.06 -41.42 -6.42
C PRO A 803 -1.29 -42.35 -6.37
N ALA A 804 -1.68 -42.77 -5.17
CA ALA A 804 -2.86 -43.62 -4.91
C ALA A 804 -4.17 -42.95 -5.36
N SER A 805 -4.17 -41.64 -5.54
CA SER A 805 -5.30 -40.92 -6.13
C SER A 805 -5.63 -41.34 -7.56
N LEU A 806 -4.66 -41.91 -8.30
CA LEU A 806 -4.82 -42.46 -9.65
C LEU A 806 -5.10 -43.98 -9.67
N ASP A 807 -5.42 -44.57 -8.51
CA ASP A 807 -5.90 -45.95 -8.44
C ASP A 807 -7.28 -46.07 -9.12
N GLU A 808 -7.49 -47.16 -9.87
CA GLU A 808 -8.72 -47.40 -10.65
C GLU A 808 -9.99 -47.25 -9.81
N THR A 809 -9.98 -47.76 -8.59
CA THR A 809 -11.02 -47.58 -7.58
C THR A 809 -10.39 -47.23 -6.24
N PRO A 810 -10.98 -46.31 -5.45
CA PRO A 810 -10.56 -46.10 -4.07
C PRO A 810 -10.64 -47.41 -3.29
N SER A 811 -9.73 -47.64 -2.34
CA SER A 811 -9.62 -48.89 -1.57
C SER A 811 -10.96 -49.40 -1.03
N ASP A 812 -11.79 -48.46 -0.55
CA ASP A 812 -13.05 -48.75 0.16
C ASP A 812 -14.22 -49.05 -0.80
N TYR A 813 -14.01 -48.86 -2.12
CA TYR A 813 -15.02 -49.00 -3.17
C TYR A 813 -14.77 -50.19 -4.10
N LYS A 814 -13.58 -50.81 -4.02
CA LYS A 814 -13.20 -51.94 -4.88
C LYS A 814 -14.15 -53.14 -4.75
N ASP A 815 -14.67 -53.40 -3.55
CA ASP A 815 -15.64 -54.48 -3.29
C ASP A 815 -17.08 -54.04 -3.56
N ARG A 816 -17.39 -52.75 -3.38
CA ARG A 816 -18.72 -52.15 -3.64
C ARG A 816 -19.01 -52.08 -5.14
N CYS A 817 -18.06 -51.61 -5.95
CA CYS A 817 -18.15 -51.56 -7.41
C CYS A 817 -18.30 -52.96 -8.05
N LYS A 818 -17.79 -54.00 -7.38
CA LYS A 818 -17.91 -55.39 -7.81
C LYS A 818 -19.14 -56.11 -7.27
N CYS A 819 -19.89 -55.46 -6.38
CA CYS A 819 -20.98 -56.05 -5.60
C CYS A 819 -20.68 -57.47 -5.13
N LYS A 820 -19.53 -57.65 -4.48
CA LYS A 820 -19.26 -58.89 -3.76
C LYS A 820 -20.14 -58.90 -2.51
N GLU A 821 -20.96 -59.92 -2.34
CA GLU A 821 -21.72 -60.11 -1.09
C GLU A 821 -20.75 -60.06 0.09
N GLU A 822 -21.07 -59.26 1.12
CA GLU A 822 -20.32 -59.28 2.38
C GLU A 822 -20.30 -60.73 2.88
N ALA A 823 -19.12 -61.34 2.92
CA ALA A 823 -18.93 -62.59 3.61
C ALA A 823 -19.35 -62.37 5.06
N ALA A 824 -20.44 -63.04 5.48
CA ALA A 824 -20.94 -62.98 6.83
C ALA A 824 -19.79 -63.19 7.83
N LEU A 825 -19.59 -62.21 8.71
CA LEU A 825 -18.65 -62.34 9.83
C LEU A 825 -19.04 -63.58 10.65
N PRO A 826 -18.12 -64.51 10.94
CA PRO A 826 -18.40 -65.61 11.85
C PRO A 826 -18.67 -65.05 13.25
N HIS A 827 -19.81 -65.44 13.82
CA HIS A 827 -20.25 -65.11 15.19
C HIS A 827 -19.31 -65.62 16.27
#